data_AF-A2DM81-F1
#
_entry.id   AF-A2DM81-F1
#
_cell.length_a   1.000
_cell.length_b   1.000
_cell.length_c   1.000
_cell.angle_alpha   90.00
_cell.angle_beta   90.00
_cell.angle_gamma   90.00
#
_symmetry.space_group_name_H-M   'P 1'
#
loop_
_entity.id
_entity.type
_entity.pdbx_description
1 polymer ?
#
loop_
_entity_poly.entity_id
_entity_poly.type
_entity_poly.pdbx_seq_one_letter_code
_entity_poly.pdbx_strand_id
1 'polypeptide(L)'
;MSKPRRGIVQAVIDGCTLIVKFVDEPSKPVEAVLLDFITAPKLGSNDGVRPDEPDAWNSFDFLRKLTLGKRVLIYPANTKGDIFRNHPNFGRIPGFPGRAELVDKGNMDVGMAVVESGWGKVKNERSQDDYAQQLLTLQTAASDESRGMWTASGLVRKLPAPYDPDDLLKRKEFEGIIESVQNGSTYSVILLPNFEVISLQLAGMKCPGARREMPDPFGLEAKQFAEARLLQRGVKVTIHQAQERSTKNDIFIGQIVHPQGGDIALFLLKEGLGQVFNPTISLIPRGEEYRAAETEAKKARKNLWKSFDVSTLKSGRVEGKVVRISGSSCLEIETVTGNIEKVYLSSCKVPLFNPVGQTEPLGFEAREFVRKLTIGEKAIALIDYTVETQSRGTNATEPRHFATVYIGSKCVQEELVAQGLATVFTSRNNKPSDRIDSMMRAEDDAKSKRIGLHATKLPNAAAFNDLSNKPNRQKSVPYLHYLENKNLNGVIEYFASSTRAVILIPEQSCIIRMNLLGVIGNDPTERIGNKALQYMNDNFLLRDCIVNVRDADKYGCFNGCLTAVVGKKQICLEYDLVRKGFAELHTTISRHPKRTEISEALEEAKDEKVGMWGDETRIQKALIPDKVYEVNVTEVWDPVTVVIQIQSEELAKINKGLVQARQAVGKLMKGDLVAVIYERKLYRGRILEVEDQRAKVEFIELCINDTIPIADLRTLPEELTKIPPQAMSIRLGGCKAFNFNNQDFEEEAKDYVWSLCDGQTLYAHFMYDDRSAPDPDVLLTDGPSPENGSVNSMVLSKGYARFNNIPVSKSLEPVMERLDTIESAARDKKVGAWVFGNVGDDDDDEDEY
;
A
#
# COMPACT_ATOMS: atom_id res chain seq x y z
N MET A 1 -15.61 28.87 72.28
CA MET A 1 -15.83 27.86 71.22
C MET A 1 -14.63 27.88 70.29
N SER A 2 -14.18 26.72 69.82
CA SER A 2 -13.20 26.61 68.74
C SER A 2 -13.74 27.28 67.47
N LYS A 3 -12.85 27.87 66.66
CA LYS A 3 -13.25 28.49 65.37
C LYS A 3 -13.83 27.42 64.44
N PRO A 4 -14.96 27.66 63.75
CA PRO A 4 -15.52 26.67 62.83
C PRO A 4 -14.56 26.38 61.68
N ARG A 5 -14.47 25.11 61.27
CA ARG A 5 -13.68 24.63 60.13
C ARG A 5 -14.57 24.52 58.90
N ARG A 6 -14.10 25.00 57.76
CA ARG A 6 -14.85 24.97 56.50
C ARG A 6 -14.53 23.71 55.71
N GLY A 7 -15.55 22.99 55.24
CA GLY A 7 -15.35 21.75 54.51
C GLY A 7 -16.42 21.45 53.47
N ILE A 8 -16.17 20.42 52.68
CA ILE A 8 -17.11 19.83 51.73
C ILE A 8 -17.30 18.36 52.11
N VAL A 9 -18.54 17.91 52.18
CA VAL A 9 -18.86 16.51 52.48
C VAL A 9 -18.58 15.65 51.25
N GLN A 10 -17.66 14.71 51.39
CA GLN A 10 -17.24 13.79 50.32
C GLN A 10 -17.99 12.46 50.33
N ALA A 11 -18.37 11.99 51.53
CA ALA A 11 -19.09 10.75 51.74
C ALA A 11 -19.71 10.74 53.14
N VAL A 12 -20.50 9.72 53.44
CA VAL A 12 -21.15 9.43 54.72
C VAL A 12 -20.82 7.99 55.11
N ILE A 13 -20.69 7.69 56.41
CA ILE A 13 -20.43 6.31 56.89
C ILE A 13 -21.71 5.63 57.33
N ASP A 14 -22.51 6.33 58.13
CA ASP A 14 -23.78 5.91 58.70
C ASP A 14 -24.68 7.14 58.85
N GLY A 15 -25.88 7.00 59.40
CA GLY A 15 -26.82 8.12 59.57
C GLY A 15 -26.38 9.24 60.53
N CYS A 16 -25.18 9.18 61.12
CA CYS A 16 -24.67 10.21 62.02
C CYS A 16 -23.18 10.57 61.83
N THR A 17 -22.54 10.09 60.76
CA THR A 17 -21.10 10.30 60.54
C THR A 17 -20.82 10.77 59.12
N LEU A 18 -20.28 11.98 58.99
CA LEU A 18 -19.88 12.60 57.73
C LEU A 18 -18.39 12.39 57.46
N ILE A 19 -17.99 12.29 56.20
CA ILE A 19 -16.60 12.36 55.76
C ILE A 19 -16.39 13.70 55.08
N VAL A 20 -15.55 14.54 55.67
CA VAL A 20 -15.38 15.94 55.25
C VAL A 20 -13.96 16.17 54.75
N LYS A 21 -13.85 16.81 53.58
CA LYS A 21 -12.60 17.40 53.10
C LYS A 21 -12.58 18.87 53.52
N PHE A 22 -11.68 19.23 54.42
CA PHE A 22 -11.55 20.61 54.88
C PHE A 22 -10.86 21.48 53.82
N VAL A 23 -11.42 22.65 53.56
CA VAL A 23 -10.93 23.62 52.57
C VAL A 23 -9.76 24.43 53.11
N ASP A 24 -9.76 24.66 54.43
CA ASP A 24 -8.71 25.41 55.12
C ASP A 24 -7.36 24.65 55.16
N GLU A 25 -7.40 23.32 54.95
CA GLU A 25 -6.23 22.43 55.00
C GLU A 25 -6.25 21.44 53.81
N PRO A 26 -6.11 21.90 52.56
CA PRO A 26 -6.37 21.10 51.36
C PRO A 26 -5.40 19.91 51.19
N SER A 27 -4.22 19.97 51.80
CA SER A 27 -3.22 18.89 51.79
C SER A 27 -3.54 17.74 52.75
N LYS A 28 -4.39 17.95 53.77
CA LYS A 28 -4.76 16.88 54.72
C LYS A 28 -5.77 15.91 54.10
N PRO A 29 -5.72 14.61 54.43
CA PRO A 29 -6.74 13.66 54.00
C PRO A 29 -8.12 14.01 54.57
N VAL A 30 -9.16 13.34 54.09
CA VAL A 30 -10.52 13.50 54.64
C VAL A 30 -10.59 13.02 56.10
N GLU A 31 -11.43 13.66 56.90
CA GLU A 31 -11.65 13.31 58.30
C GLU A 31 -13.13 12.95 58.53
N ALA A 32 -13.38 12.05 59.48
CA ALA A 32 -14.73 11.65 59.87
C ALA A 32 -15.29 12.56 60.97
N VAL A 33 -16.37 13.28 60.69
CA VAL A 33 -17.09 14.10 61.66
C VAL A 33 -18.27 13.32 62.20
N LEU A 34 -18.22 12.96 63.47
CA LEU A 34 -19.31 12.29 64.17
C LEU A 34 -20.26 13.37 64.70
N LEU A 35 -21.52 13.34 64.30
CA LEU A 35 -22.50 14.32 64.76
C LEU A 35 -22.65 14.22 66.29
N ASP A 36 -22.40 15.34 66.96
CA ASP A 36 -22.34 15.39 68.40
C ASP A 36 -23.70 15.05 69.04
N PHE A 37 -23.68 14.42 70.21
CA PHE A 37 -24.86 13.95 70.96
C PHE A 37 -25.80 12.95 70.25
N ILE A 38 -25.60 12.61 68.98
CA ILE A 38 -26.52 11.77 68.19
C ILE A 38 -25.94 10.37 67.96
N THR A 39 -26.81 9.37 67.90
CA THR A 39 -26.54 8.01 67.39
C THR A 39 -27.61 7.64 66.37
N ALA A 40 -27.22 7.11 65.22
CA ALA A 40 -28.14 6.57 64.23
C ALA A 40 -28.16 5.02 64.26
N PRO A 41 -29.18 4.36 63.68
CA PRO A 41 -29.15 2.93 63.47
C PRO A 41 -27.92 2.51 62.67
N LYS A 42 -27.24 1.45 63.10
CA LYS A 42 -25.96 1.03 62.53
C LYS A 42 -26.15 0.34 61.19
N LEU A 43 -25.46 0.86 60.18
CA LEU A 43 -25.37 0.24 58.87
C LEU A 43 -24.51 -1.03 58.94
N GLY A 44 -25.06 -2.12 58.42
CA GLY A 44 -24.41 -3.40 58.27
C GLY A 44 -23.28 -3.37 57.25
N SER A 45 -22.46 -4.41 57.29
CA SER A 45 -21.38 -4.62 56.34
C SER A 45 -21.91 -5.40 55.14
N ASN A 46 -21.56 -4.97 53.92
CA ASN A 46 -22.09 -5.57 52.68
C ASN A 46 -21.68 -7.04 52.49
N ASP A 47 -20.65 -7.51 53.18
CA ASP A 47 -20.25 -8.92 53.26
C ASP A 47 -21.15 -9.78 54.17
N GLY A 48 -22.13 -9.17 54.84
CA GLY A 48 -23.06 -9.82 55.77
C GLY A 48 -22.49 -10.15 57.15
N VAL A 49 -21.23 -9.80 57.44
CA VAL A 49 -20.62 -10.06 58.76
C VAL A 49 -21.33 -9.28 59.87
N ARG A 50 -21.86 -8.09 59.54
CA ARG A 50 -22.68 -7.29 60.45
C ARG A 50 -24.02 -7.00 59.76
N PRO A 51 -25.16 -7.42 60.35
CA PRO A 51 -26.47 -7.09 59.80
C PRO A 51 -26.80 -5.61 59.98
N ASP A 52 -27.70 -5.09 59.16
CA ASP A 52 -28.31 -3.77 59.35
C ASP A 52 -29.17 -3.75 60.62
N GLU A 53 -29.09 -2.68 61.40
CA GLU A 53 -30.16 -2.34 62.34
C GLU A 53 -31.39 -1.83 61.55
N PRO A 54 -32.63 -1.95 62.10
CA PRO A 54 -33.83 -1.46 61.43
C PRO A 54 -33.68 0.00 60.98
N ASP A 55 -33.99 0.26 59.71
CA ASP A 55 -33.89 1.57 59.05
C ASP A 55 -32.49 2.18 58.94
N ALA A 56 -31.43 1.42 59.19
CA ALA A 56 -30.06 1.92 59.03
C ALA A 56 -29.77 2.42 57.60
N TRP A 57 -30.28 1.73 56.58
CA TRP A 57 -30.13 2.18 55.19
C TRP A 57 -30.86 3.50 54.94
N ASN A 58 -32.09 3.64 55.41
CA ASN A 58 -32.90 4.84 55.19
C ASN A 58 -32.29 6.05 55.90
N SER A 59 -31.77 5.85 57.12
CA SER A 59 -31.03 6.86 57.88
C SER A 59 -29.74 7.28 57.16
N PHE A 60 -28.94 6.32 56.68
CA PHE A 60 -27.76 6.58 55.86
C PHE A 60 -28.11 7.34 54.56
N ASP A 61 -29.13 6.88 53.83
CA ASP A 61 -29.53 7.46 52.55
C ASP A 61 -30.08 8.89 52.70
N PHE A 62 -30.81 9.16 53.79
CA PHE A 62 -31.25 10.51 54.15
C PHE A 62 -30.05 11.44 54.36
N LEU A 63 -29.10 11.06 55.22
CA LEU A 63 -27.93 11.91 55.51
C LEU A 63 -27.08 12.13 54.25
N ARG A 64 -26.90 11.07 53.45
CA ARG A 64 -26.22 11.11 52.14
C ARG A 64 -26.90 12.11 51.20
N LYS A 65 -28.21 11.98 50.96
CA LYS A 65 -28.96 12.90 50.07
C LYS A 65 -28.94 14.35 50.59
N LEU A 66 -28.95 14.54 51.90
CA LEU A 66 -28.96 15.86 52.53
C LEU A 66 -27.61 16.58 52.38
N THR A 67 -26.51 15.86 52.58
CA THR A 67 -25.18 16.47 52.82
C THR A 67 -24.16 16.26 51.71
N LEU A 68 -24.27 15.21 50.89
CA LEU A 68 -23.22 14.83 49.93
C LEU A 68 -22.92 15.95 48.92
N GLY A 69 -21.64 16.31 48.81
CA GLY A 69 -21.15 17.38 47.93
C GLY A 69 -21.50 18.80 48.39
N LYS A 70 -22.13 18.98 49.57
CA LYS A 70 -22.50 20.29 50.10
C LYS A 70 -21.39 20.90 50.94
N ARG A 71 -21.38 22.24 51.00
CA ARG A 71 -20.48 23.04 51.86
C ARG A 71 -21.01 23.02 53.30
N VAL A 72 -20.11 22.74 54.24
CA VAL A 72 -20.41 22.62 55.67
C VAL A 72 -19.47 23.45 56.54
N LEU A 73 -20.00 23.97 57.64
CA LEU A 73 -19.23 24.50 58.77
C LEU A 73 -19.24 23.47 59.89
N ILE A 74 -18.05 23.08 60.34
CA ILE A 74 -17.90 22.10 61.42
C ILE A 74 -17.40 22.82 62.67
N TYR A 75 -18.10 22.63 63.79
CA TYR A 75 -17.73 23.10 65.12
C TYR A 75 -17.24 21.90 65.94
N PRO A 76 -15.91 21.70 66.06
CA PRO A 76 -15.36 20.54 66.75
C PRO A 76 -15.67 20.59 68.25
N ALA A 77 -16.13 19.46 68.80
CA ALA A 77 -16.26 19.31 70.24
C ALA A 77 -14.90 19.01 70.89
N ASN A 78 -14.69 19.48 72.12
CA ASN A 78 -13.49 19.17 72.88
C ASN A 78 -13.53 17.71 73.33
N THR A 79 -12.72 16.84 72.73
CA THR A 79 -12.64 15.42 73.11
C THR A 79 -11.20 14.98 73.26
N LYS A 80 -10.93 14.15 74.27
CA LYS A 80 -9.62 13.53 74.51
C LYS A 80 -9.62 12.11 73.92
N GLY A 81 -8.64 11.79 73.09
CA GLY A 81 -8.41 10.45 72.53
C GLY A 81 -8.49 10.40 71.00
N ASP A 82 -7.69 9.51 70.39
CA ASP A 82 -7.66 9.34 68.94
C ASP A 82 -8.83 8.47 68.46
N ILE A 83 -9.78 9.07 67.75
CA ILE A 83 -10.92 8.36 67.15
C ILE A 83 -10.59 8.05 65.69
N PHE A 84 -10.84 6.81 65.27
CA PHE A 84 -10.72 6.40 63.87
C PHE A 84 -12.03 5.78 63.36
N ARG A 85 -12.26 5.91 62.07
CA ARG A 85 -13.36 5.28 61.35
C ARG A 85 -12.84 4.61 60.08
N ASN A 86 -13.51 3.55 59.65
CA ASN A 86 -13.18 2.85 58.41
C ASN A 86 -14.24 3.17 57.37
N HIS A 87 -13.81 3.48 56.15
CA HIS A 87 -14.69 3.66 54.99
C HIS A 87 -14.19 2.82 53.82
N PRO A 88 -15.06 2.13 53.05
CA PRO A 88 -14.65 1.27 51.93
C PRO A 88 -13.72 1.95 50.92
N ASN A 89 -13.96 3.24 50.63
CA ASN A 89 -13.14 4.00 49.67
C ASN A 89 -11.85 4.58 50.26
N PHE A 90 -11.89 5.07 51.50
CA PHE A 90 -10.81 5.86 52.11
C PHE A 90 -9.95 5.04 53.10
N GLY A 91 -10.38 3.84 53.48
CA GLY A 91 -9.73 3.03 54.51
C GLY A 91 -9.92 3.65 55.90
N ARG A 92 -8.92 3.49 56.76
CA ARG A 92 -8.91 4.05 58.13
C ARG A 92 -8.63 5.55 58.09
N ILE A 93 -9.58 6.35 58.54
CA ILE A 93 -9.52 7.82 58.59
C ILE A 93 -9.65 8.32 60.04
N PRO A 94 -8.96 9.41 60.41
CA PRO A 94 -9.13 10.04 61.72
C PRO A 94 -10.51 10.68 61.81
N GLY A 95 -11.07 10.73 63.02
CA GLY A 95 -12.36 11.35 63.25
C GLY A 95 -12.45 12.09 64.57
N PHE A 96 -13.49 12.89 64.71
CA PHE A 96 -13.78 13.66 65.93
C PHE A 96 -15.28 14.02 65.99
N PRO A 97 -15.85 14.18 67.19
CA PRO A 97 -17.21 14.67 67.34
C PRO A 97 -17.31 16.17 67.04
N GLY A 98 -18.41 16.58 66.42
CA GLY A 98 -18.66 18.00 66.15
C GLY A 98 -20.07 18.27 65.64
N ARG A 99 -20.47 19.54 65.73
CA ARG A 99 -21.71 20.03 65.12
C ARG A 99 -21.44 20.43 63.68
N ALA A 100 -22.41 20.22 62.79
CA ALA A 100 -22.27 20.49 61.37
C ALA A 100 -23.45 21.33 60.86
N GLU A 101 -23.15 22.46 60.23
CA GLU A 101 -24.13 23.35 59.59
C GLU A 101 -23.96 23.32 58.07
N LEU A 102 -25.04 23.16 57.32
CA LEU A 102 -25.07 23.19 55.85
C LEU A 102 -25.20 24.61 55.33
N VAL A 103 -24.09 25.18 54.86
CA VAL A 103 -24.05 26.53 54.27
C VAL A 103 -24.96 26.62 53.05
N ASP A 104 -25.01 25.57 52.23
CA ASP A 104 -25.82 25.52 51.01
C ASP A 104 -27.33 25.46 51.29
N LYS A 105 -27.74 25.26 52.54
CA LYS A 105 -29.15 25.24 52.98
C LYS A 105 -29.40 26.26 54.11
N GLY A 106 -28.81 27.45 53.99
CA GLY A 106 -29.07 28.54 54.94
C GLY A 106 -28.56 28.25 56.36
N ASN A 107 -27.41 27.59 56.48
CA ASN A 107 -26.80 27.14 57.75
C ASN A 107 -27.69 26.20 58.58
N MET A 108 -28.48 25.36 57.91
CA MET A 108 -29.25 24.29 58.56
C MET A 108 -28.34 23.37 59.38
N ASP A 109 -28.70 23.14 60.65
CA ASP A 109 -28.00 22.18 61.50
C ASP A 109 -28.33 20.74 61.06
N VAL A 110 -27.29 19.99 60.70
CA VAL A 110 -27.41 18.61 60.18
C VAL A 110 -27.88 17.66 61.27
N GLY A 111 -27.40 17.83 62.50
CA GLY A 111 -27.75 16.95 63.61
C GLY A 111 -29.23 17.09 63.98
N MET A 112 -29.72 18.32 64.06
CA MET A 112 -31.14 18.60 64.27
C MET A 112 -32.00 18.03 63.15
N ALA A 113 -31.63 18.23 61.88
CA ALA A 113 -32.38 17.71 60.75
C ALA A 113 -32.47 16.16 60.74
N VAL A 114 -31.40 15.47 61.15
CA VAL A 114 -31.38 14.00 61.30
C VAL A 114 -32.35 13.54 62.40
N VAL A 115 -32.36 14.21 63.56
CA VAL A 115 -33.24 13.83 64.69
C VAL A 115 -34.70 14.20 64.40
N GLU A 116 -34.97 15.39 63.88
CA GLU A 116 -36.32 15.87 63.50
C GLU A 116 -36.99 14.97 62.45
N SER A 117 -36.20 14.42 61.53
CA SER A 117 -36.68 13.48 60.51
C SER A 117 -36.81 12.04 61.03
N GLY A 118 -36.49 11.79 62.31
CA GLY A 118 -36.58 10.47 62.93
C GLY A 118 -35.48 9.49 62.51
N TRP A 119 -34.31 9.96 62.08
CA TRP A 119 -33.22 9.10 61.61
C TRP A 119 -32.07 8.94 62.61
N GLY A 120 -32.16 9.58 63.77
CA GLY A 120 -31.19 9.44 64.86
C GLY A 120 -31.82 9.70 66.23
N LYS A 121 -31.15 9.22 67.27
CA LYS A 121 -31.51 9.38 68.69
C LYS A 121 -30.39 10.05 69.49
N VAL A 122 -30.75 10.72 70.57
CA VAL A 122 -29.84 11.38 71.50
C VAL A 122 -29.13 10.34 72.37
N LYS A 123 -27.81 10.42 72.49
CA LYS A 123 -26.94 9.47 73.23
C LYS A 123 -27.20 9.45 74.73
N ASN A 124 -27.48 10.61 75.33
CA ASN A 124 -27.68 10.79 76.76
C ASN A 124 -28.81 11.78 77.01
N GLU A 125 -29.99 11.25 77.33
CA GLU A 125 -31.22 12.01 77.58
C GLU A 125 -31.16 12.84 78.88
N ARG A 126 -30.16 12.60 79.75
CA ARG A 126 -29.95 13.36 81.00
C ARG A 126 -28.92 14.49 80.86
N SER A 127 -28.50 14.81 79.63
CA SER A 127 -27.53 15.89 79.38
C SER A 127 -28.10 17.26 79.78
N GLN A 128 -27.28 18.10 80.42
CA GLN A 128 -27.61 19.49 80.75
C GLN A 128 -27.15 20.50 79.66
N ASP A 129 -26.60 20.01 78.53
CA ASP A 129 -26.19 20.86 77.41
C ASP A 129 -27.41 21.39 76.62
N ASP A 130 -27.47 22.70 76.38
CA ASP A 130 -28.59 23.38 75.71
C ASP A 130 -28.91 22.77 74.33
N TYR A 131 -27.88 22.39 73.56
CA TYR A 131 -28.06 21.79 72.25
C TYR A 131 -28.59 20.35 72.35
N ALA A 132 -28.16 19.59 73.35
CA ALA A 132 -28.70 18.26 73.61
C ALA A 132 -30.19 18.32 74.02
N GLN A 133 -30.61 19.33 74.78
CA GLN A 133 -32.03 19.53 75.13
C GLN A 133 -32.90 19.88 73.92
N GLN A 134 -32.38 20.68 72.98
CA GLN A 134 -33.06 20.97 71.72
C GLN A 134 -33.23 19.71 70.88
N LEU A 135 -32.18 18.88 70.76
CA LEU A 135 -32.27 17.58 70.08
C LEU A 135 -33.29 16.65 70.75
N LEU A 136 -33.36 16.64 72.09
CA LEU A 136 -34.34 15.81 72.81
C LEU A 136 -35.79 16.24 72.50
N THR A 137 -36.03 17.55 72.39
CA THR A 137 -37.35 18.08 72.00
C THR A 137 -37.75 17.61 70.61
N LEU A 138 -36.83 17.66 69.65
CA LEU A 138 -37.04 17.16 68.28
C LEU A 138 -37.22 15.64 68.25
N GLN A 139 -36.50 14.91 69.10
CA GLN A 139 -36.64 13.45 69.23
C GLN A 139 -38.04 13.08 69.71
N THR A 140 -38.55 13.73 70.75
CA THR A 140 -39.91 13.48 71.27
C THR A 140 -40.94 13.72 70.19
N ALA A 141 -40.86 14.84 69.45
CA ALA A 141 -41.77 15.11 68.33
C ALA A 141 -41.69 14.05 67.22
N ALA A 142 -40.48 13.64 66.82
CA ALA A 142 -40.30 12.60 65.81
C ALA A 142 -40.83 11.22 66.28
N SER A 143 -40.75 10.93 67.58
CA SER A 143 -41.27 9.70 68.18
C SER A 143 -42.80 9.72 68.26
N ASP A 144 -43.40 10.82 68.72
CA ASP A 144 -44.85 11.00 68.82
C ASP A 144 -45.51 10.90 67.44
N GLU A 145 -44.85 11.43 66.41
CA GLU A 145 -45.31 11.35 65.02
C GLU A 145 -44.91 10.06 64.29
N SER A 146 -44.21 9.13 64.95
CA SER A 146 -43.73 7.87 64.36
C SER A 146 -42.93 8.07 63.06
N ARG A 147 -42.04 9.07 63.02
CA ARG A 147 -41.19 9.34 61.84
C ARG A 147 -39.97 8.42 61.81
N GLY A 148 -39.58 7.98 60.62
CA GLY A 148 -38.32 7.24 60.40
C GLY A 148 -38.19 5.97 61.25
N MET A 149 -37.12 5.89 62.05
CA MET A 149 -36.81 4.73 62.89
C MET A 149 -37.81 4.48 64.03
N TRP A 150 -38.73 5.43 64.28
CA TRP A 150 -39.80 5.31 65.27
C TRP A 150 -41.05 4.58 64.72
N THR A 151 -41.05 4.21 63.45
CA THR A 151 -42.11 3.38 62.85
C THR A 151 -42.05 1.93 63.36
N ALA A 152 -43.18 1.22 63.31
CA ALA A 152 -43.27 -0.16 63.80
C ALA A 152 -42.52 -1.21 62.95
N SER A 153 -42.14 -0.89 61.71
CA SER A 153 -41.51 -1.82 60.77
C SER A 153 -40.44 -1.13 59.93
N GLY A 154 -39.20 -1.14 60.42
CA GLY A 154 -38.06 -0.58 59.70
C GLY A 154 -37.46 -1.54 58.67
N LEU A 155 -36.86 -0.98 57.61
CA LEU A 155 -36.19 -1.73 56.56
C LEU A 155 -34.89 -2.37 57.09
N VAL A 156 -34.72 -3.68 56.90
CA VAL A 156 -33.47 -4.42 57.15
C VAL A 156 -33.04 -5.13 55.86
N ARG A 157 -31.89 -4.75 55.29
CA ARG A 157 -31.37 -5.38 54.07
C ARG A 157 -30.87 -6.80 54.36
N LYS A 158 -31.11 -7.73 53.42
CA LYS A 158 -30.50 -9.07 53.45
C LYS A 158 -29.08 -8.98 52.88
N LEU A 159 -28.06 -9.06 53.73
CA LEU A 159 -26.65 -8.91 53.36
C LEU A 159 -25.88 -10.23 53.58
N PRO A 160 -24.97 -10.65 52.67
CA PRO A 160 -24.78 -10.08 51.34
C PRO A 160 -26.01 -10.34 50.47
N ALA A 161 -26.40 -9.36 49.65
CA ALA A 161 -27.50 -9.53 48.72
C ALA A 161 -27.07 -10.49 47.60
N PRO A 162 -27.68 -11.68 47.48
CA PRO A 162 -27.30 -12.64 46.45
C PRO A 162 -27.77 -12.14 45.07
N TYR A 163 -26.97 -12.40 44.04
CA TYR A 163 -27.33 -12.15 42.65
C TYR A 163 -26.86 -13.29 41.75
N ASP A 164 -27.54 -13.43 40.61
CA ASP A 164 -27.14 -14.32 39.51
C ASP A 164 -26.58 -13.45 38.36
N PRO A 165 -25.31 -13.61 37.95
CA PRO A 165 -24.72 -12.85 36.85
C PRO A 165 -25.55 -12.89 35.55
N ASP A 166 -26.19 -14.02 35.24
CA ASP A 166 -26.99 -14.17 34.02
C ASP A 166 -28.30 -13.39 34.10
N ASP A 167 -28.91 -13.26 35.29
CA ASP A 167 -30.09 -12.41 35.49
C ASP A 167 -29.72 -10.92 35.32
N LEU A 168 -28.56 -10.52 35.86
CA LEU A 168 -28.09 -9.15 35.71
C LEU A 168 -27.84 -8.76 34.25
N LEU A 169 -27.25 -9.67 33.47
CA LEU A 169 -27.02 -9.48 32.03
C LEU A 169 -28.32 -9.42 31.22
N LYS A 170 -29.37 -10.13 31.63
CA LYS A 170 -30.69 -10.06 30.98
C LYS A 170 -31.39 -8.73 31.24
N ARG A 171 -31.31 -8.21 32.46
CA ARG A 171 -31.96 -6.94 32.86
C ARG A 171 -31.26 -5.71 32.28
N LYS A 172 -29.93 -5.78 32.09
CA LYS A 172 -29.04 -4.76 31.50
C LYS A 172 -28.96 -3.42 32.22
N GLU A 173 -30.07 -2.80 32.59
CA GLU A 173 -30.12 -1.44 33.14
C GLU A 173 -30.57 -1.42 34.60
N PHE A 174 -29.87 -0.63 35.41
CA PHE A 174 -30.09 -0.51 36.85
C PHE A 174 -29.92 0.94 37.32
N GLU A 175 -30.66 1.30 38.36
CA GLU A 175 -30.24 2.41 39.22
C GLU A 175 -29.25 1.87 40.25
N GLY A 176 -28.23 2.64 40.59
CA GLY A 176 -27.24 2.20 41.56
C GLY A 176 -26.59 3.33 42.32
N ILE A 177 -25.87 2.98 43.38
CA ILE A 177 -25.08 3.90 44.20
C ILE A 177 -23.64 3.43 44.19
N ILE A 178 -22.71 4.33 43.87
CA ILE A 178 -21.27 4.02 43.90
C ILE A 178 -20.80 3.92 45.35
N GLU A 179 -20.40 2.73 45.78
CA GLU A 179 -19.90 2.48 47.13
C GLU A 179 -18.42 2.88 47.27
N SER A 180 -17.60 2.47 46.30
CA SER A 180 -16.17 2.76 46.30
C SER A 180 -15.60 2.86 44.89
N VAL A 181 -14.51 3.60 44.76
CA VAL A 181 -13.77 3.81 43.52
C VAL A 181 -12.39 3.16 43.65
N GLN A 182 -12.15 2.09 42.90
CA GLN A 182 -10.87 1.38 42.94
C GLN A 182 -9.81 2.13 42.11
N ASN A 183 -10.18 2.55 40.91
CA ASN A 183 -9.43 3.40 40.00
C ASN A 183 -10.43 4.19 39.12
N GLY A 184 -9.96 5.05 38.20
CA GLY A 184 -10.86 5.84 37.35
C GLY A 184 -11.81 5.03 36.46
N SER A 185 -11.53 3.75 36.21
CA SER A 185 -12.32 2.86 35.35
C SER A 185 -13.00 1.69 36.08
N THR A 186 -12.81 1.53 37.39
CA THR A 186 -13.34 0.38 38.16
C THR A 186 -14.00 0.81 39.46
N TYR A 187 -15.24 0.38 39.67
CA TYR A 187 -16.15 0.86 40.71
C TYR A 187 -16.81 -0.32 41.44
N SER A 188 -17.04 -0.19 42.74
CA SER A 188 -18.00 -1.03 43.48
C SER A 188 -19.35 -0.34 43.46
N VAL A 189 -20.40 -1.01 43.00
CA VAL A 189 -21.73 -0.42 42.80
C VAL A 189 -22.80 -1.25 43.50
N ILE A 190 -23.64 -0.58 44.28
CA ILE A 190 -24.83 -1.16 44.90
C ILE A 190 -26.00 -0.96 43.93
N LEU A 191 -26.53 -2.02 43.35
CA LEU A 191 -27.69 -1.98 42.45
C LEU A 191 -28.99 -1.89 43.25
N LEU A 192 -29.89 -1.02 42.82
CA LEU A 192 -31.21 -0.82 43.41
C LEU A 192 -32.30 -1.47 42.54
N PRO A 193 -33.41 -1.93 43.15
CA PRO A 193 -33.75 -1.87 44.58
C PRO A 193 -33.21 -3.05 45.42
N ASN A 194 -32.52 -4.02 44.82
CA ASN A 194 -32.17 -5.29 45.46
C ASN A 194 -30.93 -5.26 46.38
N PHE A 195 -30.15 -4.17 46.34
CA PHE A 195 -28.91 -3.97 47.10
C PHE A 195 -27.76 -4.93 46.74
N GLU A 196 -27.76 -5.46 45.52
CA GLU A 196 -26.73 -6.34 44.98
C GLU A 196 -25.43 -5.53 44.80
N VAL A 197 -24.30 -6.02 45.32
CA VAL A 197 -23.01 -5.29 45.24
C VAL A 197 -22.15 -5.92 44.17
N ILE A 198 -21.87 -5.18 43.11
CA ILE A 198 -21.10 -5.64 41.95
C ILE A 198 -19.81 -4.85 41.75
N SER A 199 -18.80 -5.50 41.17
CA SER A 199 -17.59 -4.83 40.67
C SER A 199 -17.78 -4.49 39.19
N LEU A 200 -17.87 -3.20 38.85
CA LEU A 200 -18.11 -2.72 37.50
C LEU A 200 -16.86 -2.03 36.93
N GLN A 201 -16.41 -2.48 35.76
CA GLN A 201 -15.39 -1.84 34.93
C GLN A 201 -16.04 -1.11 33.75
N LEU A 202 -15.59 0.12 33.47
CA LEU A 202 -16.08 0.90 32.34
C LEU A 202 -15.68 0.26 31.01
N ALA A 203 -16.66 0.03 30.13
CA ALA A 203 -16.46 -0.38 28.76
C ALA A 203 -15.81 0.74 27.93
N GLY A 204 -15.02 0.35 26.91
CA GLY A 204 -14.43 1.27 25.95
C GLY A 204 -13.23 2.09 26.44
N MET A 205 -12.81 1.96 27.70
CA MET A 205 -11.67 2.71 28.22
C MET A 205 -10.85 1.95 29.27
N LYS A 206 -9.62 2.42 29.51
CA LYS A 206 -8.77 2.01 30.62
C LYS A 206 -8.17 3.23 31.31
N CYS A 207 -8.09 3.16 32.63
CA CYS A 207 -7.37 4.14 33.44
C CYS A 207 -6.09 3.54 34.04
N PRO A 208 -5.05 4.37 34.30
CA PRO A 208 -3.90 3.95 35.07
C PRO A 208 -4.28 3.44 36.48
N GLY A 209 -3.50 2.54 37.04
CA GLY A 209 -3.72 1.97 38.37
C GLY A 209 -3.52 3.00 39.49
N ALA A 210 -4.44 3.02 40.45
CA ALA A 210 -4.42 3.94 41.59
C ALA A 210 -3.99 3.27 42.91
N ARG A 211 -3.04 2.32 42.85
CA ARG A 211 -2.58 1.59 44.05
C ARG A 211 -1.81 2.54 44.97
N ARG A 212 -2.00 2.40 46.29
CA ARG A 212 -1.43 3.32 47.30
C ARG A 212 0.10 3.26 47.41
N GLU A 213 0.69 2.10 47.17
CA GLU A 213 2.13 1.88 47.37
C GLU A 213 2.97 2.32 46.16
N MET A 214 2.43 2.17 44.95
CA MET A 214 3.01 2.63 43.68
C MET A 214 1.88 2.95 42.70
N PRO A 215 1.35 4.18 42.69
CA PRO A 215 0.35 4.58 41.70
C PRO A 215 1.01 4.78 40.34
N ASP A 216 0.32 4.38 39.27
CA ASP A 216 0.74 4.73 37.93
C ASP A 216 0.60 6.25 37.72
N PRO A 217 1.38 6.88 36.81
CA PRO A 217 1.24 8.29 36.50
C PRO A 217 -0.22 8.65 36.16
N PHE A 218 -0.74 9.71 36.78
CA PHE A 218 -2.13 10.17 36.67
C PHE A 218 -3.21 9.21 37.23
N GLY A 219 -2.82 8.08 37.83
CA GLY A 219 -3.77 7.10 38.37
C GLY A 219 -4.51 7.62 39.61
N LEU A 220 -3.82 8.36 40.49
CA LEU A 220 -4.45 8.95 41.68
C LEU A 220 -5.39 10.09 41.28
N GLU A 221 -5.01 10.90 40.31
CA GLU A 221 -5.80 11.99 39.74
C GLU A 221 -7.06 11.46 39.05
N ALA A 222 -6.95 10.38 38.28
CA ALA A 222 -8.10 9.70 37.67
C ALA A 222 -9.07 9.17 38.73
N LYS A 223 -8.55 8.58 39.82
CA LYS A 223 -9.37 8.12 40.94
C LYS A 223 -10.06 9.29 41.66
N GLN A 224 -9.34 10.35 42.01
CA GLN A 224 -9.90 11.54 42.67
C GLN A 224 -10.96 12.23 41.80
N PHE A 225 -10.75 12.27 40.48
CA PHE A 225 -11.70 12.83 39.53
C PHE A 225 -13.05 12.10 39.56
N ALA A 226 -13.00 10.76 39.61
CA ALA A 226 -14.16 9.90 39.72
C ALA A 226 -14.81 9.97 41.11
N GLU A 227 -14.02 9.96 42.20
CA GLU A 227 -14.50 10.10 43.58
C GLU A 227 -15.33 11.38 43.77
N ALA A 228 -14.76 12.52 43.39
CA ALA A 228 -15.40 13.82 43.56
C ALA A 228 -16.75 13.93 42.82
N ARG A 229 -16.95 13.15 41.75
CA ARG A 229 -18.14 13.20 40.88
C ARG A 229 -19.14 12.09 41.08
N LEU A 230 -18.73 10.91 41.56
CA LEU A 230 -19.59 9.74 41.60
C LEU A 230 -19.72 9.07 42.96
N LEU A 231 -18.73 9.20 43.87
CA LEU A 231 -18.75 8.48 45.14
C LEU A 231 -20.06 8.75 45.91
N GLN A 232 -20.74 7.68 46.31
CA GLN A 232 -22.04 7.67 46.99
C GLN A 232 -23.16 8.43 46.27
N ARG A 233 -23.03 8.76 44.98
CA ARG A 233 -24.11 9.35 44.19
C ARG A 233 -24.93 8.26 43.51
N GLY A 234 -26.21 8.59 43.29
CA GLY A 234 -27.09 7.77 42.46
C GLY A 234 -26.68 7.89 41.00
N VAL A 235 -26.57 6.76 40.31
CA VAL A 235 -26.14 6.65 38.92
C VAL A 235 -27.05 5.66 38.17
N LYS A 236 -27.11 5.81 36.85
CA LYS A 236 -27.65 4.77 35.96
C LYS A 236 -26.51 3.89 35.52
N VAL A 237 -26.68 2.58 35.63
CA VAL A 237 -25.70 1.55 35.31
C VAL A 237 -26.24 0.70 34.19
N THR A 238 -25.45 0.49 33.14
CA THR A 238 -25.75 -0.45 32.08
C THR A 238 -24.68 -1.54 32.06
N ILE A 239 -25.08 -2.80 32.16
CA ILE A 239 -24.17 -3.96 32.12
C ILE A 239 -24.23 -4.58 30.72
N HIS A 240 -23.06 -4.73 30.09
CA HIS A 240 -22.93 -5.29 28.74
C HIS A 240 -22.38 -6.71 28.74
N GLN A 241 -21.42 -7.00 29.62
CA GLN A 241 -20.74 -8.29 29.68
C GLN A 241 -20.33 -8.61 31.13
N ALA A 242 -20.23 -9.90 31.46
CA ALA A 242 -19.58 -10.37 32.69
C ALA A 242 -18.28 -11.10 32.33
N GLN A 243 -17.23 -10.86 33.10
CA GLN A 243 -15.97 -11.57 33.04
C GLN A 243 -15.81 -12.41 34.31
N GLU A 244 -15.93 -13.73 34.15
CA GLU A 244 -15.73 -14.69 35.23
C GLU A 244 -14.27 -14.68 35.69
N ARG A 245 -14.05 -14.65 37.01
CA ARG A 245 -12.73 -14.83 37.63
C ARG A 245 -12.73 -16.10 38.47
N SER A 246 -11.54 -16.68 38.64
CA SER A 246 -11.32 -17.80 39.57
C SER A 246 -11.54 -17.43 41.05
N THR A 247 -11.69 -16.15 41.38
CA THR A 247 -12.04 -15.64 42.71
C THR A 247 -13.54 -15.32 42.79
N LYS A 248 -14.14 -15.51 43.97
CA LYS A 248 -15.58 -15.46 44.29
C LYS A 248 -16.43 -14.25 43.80
N ASN A 249 -15.86 -13.24 43.14
CA ASN A 249 -16.59 -12.06 42.67
C ASN A 249 -16.32 -11.80 41.18
N ASP A 250 -17.38 -11.80 40.37
CA ASP A 250 -17.34 -11.46 38.94
C ASP A 250 -17.07 -9.98 38.71
N ILE A 251 -16.42 -9.67 37.58
CA ILE A 251 -16.25 -8.29 37.10
C ILE A 251 -17.22 -8.07 35.94
N PHE A 252 -18.11 -7.11 36.10
CA PHE A 252 -19.03 -6.69 35.06
C PHE A 252 -18.40 -5.57 34.24
N ILE A 253 -18.61 -5.58 32.93
CA ILE A 253 -18.17 -4.56 31.99
C ILE A 253 -19.40 -3.77 31.54
N GLY A 254 -19.38 -2.45 31.70
CA GLY A 254 -20.58 -1.64 31.50
C GLY A 254 -20.34 -0.14 31.42
N GLN A 255 -21.42 0.63 31.54
CA GLN A 255 -21.42 2.10 31.53
C GLN A 255 -22.00 2.64 32.83
N ILE A 256 -21.49 3.81 33.24
CA ILE A 256 -22.02 4.58 34.38
C ILE A 256 -22.39 5.97 33.86
N VAL A 257 -23.67 6.27 33.90
CA VAL A 257 -24.20 7.57 33.48
C VAL A 257 -24.76 8.29 34.70
N HIS A 258 -24.26 9.51 34.94
CA HIS A 258 -24.79 10.36 36.01
C HIS A 258 -26.23 10.81 35.64
N PRO A 259 -27.15 10.97 36.61
CA PRO A 259 -28.54 11.35 36.33
C PRO A 259 -28.72 12.68 35.57
N GLN A 260 -27.70 13.54 35.58
CA GLN A 260 -27.64 14.78 34.78
C GLN A 260 -27.27 14.54 33.30
N GLY A 261 -27.15 13.28 32.85
CA GLY A 261 -26.92 12.89 31.45
C GLY A 261 -25.45 12.69 31.04
N GLY A 262 -24.51 12.76 31.99
CA GLY A 262 -23.08 12.67 31.70
C GLY A 262 -22.49 11.26 31.87
N ASP A 263 -21.86 10.70 30.83
CA ASP A 263 -21.06 9.47 30.92
C ASP A 263 -19.67 9.78 31.49
N ILE A 264 -19.34 9.15 32.62
CA ILE A 264 -18.06 9.40 33.30
C ILE A 264 -16.84 9.03 32.45
N ALA A 265 -16.96 8.02 31.58
CA ALA A 265 -15.86 7.56 30.75
C ALA A 265 -15.43 8.66 29.76
N LEU A 266 -16.40 9.35 29.16
CA LEU A 266 -16.13 10.49 28.26
C LEU A 266 -15.39 11.62 28.98
N PHE A 267 -15.80 11.96 30.22
CA PHE A 267 -15.14 13.03 30.97
C PHE A 267 -13.70 12.66 31.36
N LEU A 268 -13.45 11.41 31.73
CA LEU A 268 -12.09 10.91 32.02
C LEU A 268 -11.20 10.95 30.77
N LEU A 269 -11.74 10.57 29.60
CA LEU A 269 -11.02 10.63 28.33
C LEU A 269 -10.73 12.07 27.89
N LYS A 270 -11.70 13.00 28.00
CA LYS A 270 -11.53 14.43 27.67
C LYS A 270 -10.49 15.13 28.53
N GLU A 271 -10.34 14.71 29.78
CA GLU A 271 -9.29 15.23 30.66
C GLU A 271 -7.96 14.50 30.49
N GLY A 272 -7.86 13.49 29.62
CA GLY A 272 -6.63 12.73 29.43
C GLY A 272 -6.22 11.91 30.66
N LEU A 273 -7.20 11.49 31.48
CA LEU A 273 -7.01 10.66 32.67
C LEU A 273 -7.24 9.16 32.40
N GLY A 274 -7.62 8.83 31.17
CA GLY A 274 -7.69 7.46 30.66
C GLY A 274 -7.40 7.42 29.16
N GLN A 275 -7.35 6.21 28.62
CA GLN A 275 -7.15 5.92 27.20
C GLN A 275 -8.26 5.01 26.67
N VAL A 276 -8.57 5.12 25.38
CA VAL A 276 -9.56 4.27 24.73
C VAL A 276 -9.07 2.82 24.74
N PHE A 277 -9.98 1.91 25.07
CA PHE A 277 -9.73 0.47 25.07
C PHE A 277 -10.58 -0.22 24.02
N ASN A 278 -9.97 -0.46 22.86
CA ASN A 278 -10.65 -0.96 21.67
C ASN A 278 -11.41 -2.30 21.86
N PRO A 279 -10.93 -3.31 22.63
CA PRO A 279 -11.65 -4.58 22.75
C PRO A 279 -13.06 -4.48 23.33
N THR A 280 -13.36 -3.44 24.12
CA THR A 280 -14.70 -3.28 24.73
C THR A 280 -15.42 -2.01 24.27
N ILE A 281 -14.88 -1.28 23.29
CA ILE A 281 -15.50 -0.04 22.78
C ILE A 281 -16.72 -0.32 21.90
N SER A 282 -16.75 -1.48 21.22
CA SER A 282 -17.87 -1.91 20.38
C SER A 282 -19.15 -2.18 21.17
N LEU A 283 -19.02 -2.43 22.49
CA LEU A 283 -20.15 -2.57 23.41
C LEU A 283 -20.84 -1.22 23.68
N ILE A 284 -20.20 -0.09 23.34
CA ILE A 284 -20.72 1.25 23.54
C ILE A 284 -21.43 1.72 22.27
N PRO A 285 -22.73 2.08 22.31
CA PRO A 285 -23.45 2.56 21.14
C PRO A 285 -22.83 3.78 20.44
N ARG A 286 -22.11 4.63 21.21
CA ARG A 286 -21.45 5.86 20.74
C ARG A 286 -19.94 5.85 21.00
N GLY A 287 -19.27 4.72 20.72
CA GLY A 287 -17.83 4.56 20.93
C GLY A 287 -16.95 5.57 20.16
N GLU A 288 -17.44 6.12 19.06
CA GLU A 288 -16.80 7.22 18.32
C GLU A 288 -16.58 8.49 19.15
N GLU A 289 -17.51 8.81 20.07
CA GLU A 289 -17.38 9.96 20.97
C GLU A 289 -16.18 9.80 21.94
N TYR A 290 -15.85 8.55 22.32
CA TYR A 290 -14.71 8.26 23.19
C TYR A 290 -13.38 8.51 22.47
N ARG A 291 -13.29 8.10 21.20
CA ARG A 291 -12.10 8.36 20.36
C ARG A 291 -11.93 9.85 20.07
N ALA A 292 -13.04 10.55 19.81
CA ALA A 292 -13.02 12.00 19.65
C ALA A 292 -12.52 12.69 20.92
N ALA A 293 -13.02 12.29 22.09
CA ALA A 293 -12.59 12.81 23.38
C ALA A 293 -11.09 12.58 23.66
N GLU A 294 -10.58 11.38 23.39
CA GLU A 294 -9.14 11.08 23.54
C GLU A 294 -8.30 11.90 22.55
N THR A 295 -8.76 12.05 21.31
CA THR A 295 -8.08 12.85 20.29
C THR A 295 -8.01 14.33 20.69
N GLU A 296 -9.09 14.87 21.25
CA GLU A 296 -9.13 16.23 21.80
C GLU A 296 -8.11 16.38 22.95
N ALA A 297 -8.06 15.41 23.87
CA ALA A 297 -7.11 15.41 24.99
C ALA A 297 -5.65 15.31 24.52
N LYS A 298 -5.37 14.51 23.47
CA LYS A 298 -4.06 14.40 22.81
C LYS A 298 -3.64 15.72 22.14
N LYS A 299 -4.55 16.37 21.39
CA LYS A 299 -4.31 17.68 20.76
C LYS A 299 -4.02 18.75 21.82
N ALA A 300 -4.74 18.73 22.93
CA ALA A 300 -4.56 19.66 24.04
C ALA A 300 -3.42 19.28 25.00
N ARG A 301 -2.73 18.14 24.78
CA ARG A 301 -1.65 17.61 25.64
C ARG A 301 -2.03 17.53 27.13
N LYS A 302 -3.27 17.13 27.42
CA LYS A 302 -3.76 17.00 28.80
C LYS A 302 -3.22 15.73 29.47
N ASN A 303 -2.83 15.84 30.74
CA ASN A 303 -2.47 14.73 31.65
C ASN A 303 -1.60 13.63 31.02
N LEU A 304 -2.15 12.44 30.74
CA LEU A 304 -1.42 11.31 30.13
C LEU A 304 -0.71 11.69 28.82
N TRP A 305 -1.19 12.75 28.14
CA TRP A 305 -0.71 13.20 26.83
C TRP A 305 0.25 14.40 26.89
N LYS A 306 0.76 14.79 28.07
CA LYS A 306 1.67 15.96 28.21
C LYS A 306 2.90 15.90 27.29
N SER A 307 3.47 14.71 27.09
CA SER A 307 4.64 14.46 26.23
C SER A 307 4.28 13.94 24.83
N PHE A 308 2.99 13.96 24.44
CA PHE A 308 2.54 13.39 23.18
C PHE A 308 2.93 14.26 21.98
N ASP A 309 3.57 13.64 20.98
CA ASP A 309 3.90 14.31 19.73
C ASP A 309 2.69 14.41 18.80
N VAL A 310 2.16 15.63 18.72
CA VAL A 310 1.00 16.02 17.89
C VAL A 310 1.31 15.89 16.40
N SER A 311 2.57 15.96 15.98
CA SER A 311 2.95 15.80 14.56
C SER A 311 2.53 14.43 14.01
N THR A 312 2.50 13.41 14.88
CA THR A 312 2.10 12.06 14.54
C THR A 312 0.58 11.92 14.31
N LEU A 313 -0.23 12.95 14.60
CA LEU A 313 -1.66 12.99 14.29
C LEU A 313 -1.96 13.45 12.85
N LYS A 314 -0.94 13.80 12.05
CA LYS A 314 -1.13 14.10 10.63
C LYS A 314 -1.40 12.79 9.87
N SER A 315 -2.68 12.53 9.57
CA SER A 315 -3.05 11.53 8.57
C SER A 315 -2.65 12.05 7.19
N GLY A 316 -1.54 11.56 6.65
CA GLY A 316 -1.21 11.81 5.25
C GLY A 316 -2.34 11.29 4.36
N ARG A 317 -2.65 11.99 3.28
CA ARG A 317 -3.70 11.61 2.33
C ARG A 317 -3.06 11.36 0.98
N VAL A 318 -3.29 10.18 0.42
CA VAL A 318 -2.89 9.82 -0.94
C VAL A 318 -4.17 9.65 -1.76
N GLU A 319 -4.26 10.33 -2.89
CA GLU A 319 -5.43 10.27 -3.78
C GLU A 319 -4.96 10.09 -5.22
N GLY A 320 -5.56 9.15 -5.93
CA GLY A 320 -5.12 8.79 -7.28
C GLY A 320 -5.80 7.55 -7.84
N LYS A 321 -5.30 7.05 -8.95
CA LYS A 321 -5.77 5.81 -9.59
C LYS A 321 -4.95 4.63 -9.10
N VAL A 322 -5.59 3.53 -8.73
CA VAL A 322 -4.85 2.30 -8.39
C VAL A 322 -4.32 1.67 -9.67
N VAL A 323 -3.00 1.63 -9.84
CA VAL A 323 -2.35 1.12 -11.05
C VAL A 323 -1.78 -0.28 -10.87
N ARG A 324 -1.50 -0.68 -9.62
CA ARG A 324 -0.95 -2.00 -9.32
C ARG A 324 -1.32 -2.47 -7.92
N ILE A 325 -1.32 -3.79 -7.74
CA ILE A 325 -1.50 -4.46 -6.45
C ILE A 325 -0.32 -5.39 -6.25
N SER A 326 0.36 -5.20 -5.12
CA SER A 326 1.56 -5.95 -4.74
C SER A 326 1.21 -6.91 -3.59
N GLY A 327 1.06 -8.20 -3.90
CA GLY A 327 0.55 -9.19 -2.95
C GLY A 327 -0.95 -9.00 -2.69
N SER A 328 -1.41 -9.21 -1.45
CA SER A 328 -2.83 -9.16 -1.07
C SER A 328 -3.23 -7.93 -0.24
N SER A 329 -2.28 -7.07 0.15
CA SER A 329 -2.54 -5.94 1.08
C SER A 329 -1.82 -4.64 0.73
N CYS A 330 -1.08 -4.58 -0.37
CA CYS A 330 -0.39 -3.36 -0.83
C CYS A 330 -0.98 -2.88 -2.15
N LEU A 331 -1.36 -1.61 -2.21
CA LEU A 331 -1.85 -0.93 -3.38
C LEU A 331 -0.81 0.12 -3.81
N GLU A 332 -0.58 0.23 -5.11
CA GLU A 332 0.24 1.27 -5.70
C GLU A 332 -0.69 2.27 -6.40
N ILE A 333 -0.72 3.50 -5.89
CA ILE A 333 -1.64 4.56 -6.31
C ILE A 333 -0.84 5.59 -7.10
N GLU A 334 -1.20 5.77 -8.36
CA GLU A 334 -0.70 6.86 -9.19
C GLU A 334 -1.47 8.14 -8.84
N THR A 335 -0.75 9.06 -8.20
CA THR A 335 -1.26 10.37 -7.78
C THR A 335 -1.48 11.29 -8.98
N VAL A 336 -2.21 12.39 -8.77
CA VAL A 336 -2.43 13.42 -9.81
C VAL A 336 -1.14 14.05 -10.35
N THR A 337 -0.03 13.95 -9.61
CA THR A 337 1.29 14.43 -10.06
C THR A 337 2.07 13.41 -10.87
N GLY A 338 1.52 12.20 -11.11
CA GLY A 338 2.18 11.10 -11.82
C GLY A 338 3.14 10.28 -10.94
N ASN A 339 3.18 10.54 -9.63
CA ASN A 339 4.01 9.74 -8.71
C ASN A 339 3.24 8.49 -8.24
N ILE A 340 3.95 7.36 -8.17
CA ILE A 340 3.40 6.10 -7.65
C ILE A 340 3.71 6.00 -6.15
N GLU A 341 2.66 6.01 -5.33
CA GLU A 341 2.73 5.87 -3.88
C GLU A 341 2.27 4.49 -3.43
N LYS A 342 3.05 3.83 -2.56
CA LYS A 342 2.72 2.50 -2.02
C LYS A 342 2.01 2.63 -0.67
N VAL A 343 0.79 2.09 -0.59
CA VAL A 343 -0.02 2.09 0.63
C VAL A 343 -0.43 0.67 1.02
N TYR A 344 -0.31 0.37 2.31
CA TYR A 344 -0.67 -0.92 2.90
C TYR A 344 -1.99 -0.80 3.65
N LEU A 345 -2.86 -1.81 3.57
CA LEU A 345 -4.12 -1.80 4.31
C LEU A 345 -3.85 -1.82 5.82
N SER A 346 -4.30 -0.78 6.52
CA SER A 346 -4.20 -0.70 7.98
C SER A 346 -5.28 -1.54 8.68
N SER A 347 -5.04 -1.87 9.94
CA SER A 347 -6.02 -2.43 10.89
C SER A 347 -6.71 -3.74 10.49
N CYS A 348 -6.26 -4.39 9.42
CA CYS A 348 -6.68 -5.73 9.05
C CYS A 348 -5.50 -6.59 8.60
N LYS A 349 -5.56 -7.89 8.87
CA LYS A 349 -4.63 -8.88 8.36
C LYS A 349 -5.30 -9.61 7.20
N VAL A 350 -4.77 -9.41 6.00
CA VAL A 350 -5.19 -10.11 4.79
C VAL A 350 -4.29 -11.33 4.59
N PRO A 351 -4.84 -12.53 4.28
CA PRO A 351 -4.04 -13.70 3.99
C PRO A 351 -3.08 -13.45 2.83
N LEU A 352 -1.84 -13.91 2.97
CA LEU A 352 -0.80 -13.67 1.97
C LEU A 352 -1.09 -14.46 0.69
N PHE A 353 -0.95 -13.81 -0.45
CA PHE A 353 -0.89 -14.46 -1.75
C PHE A 353 0.37 -14.05 -2.51
N ASN A 354 1.13 -15.05 -2.92
CA ASN A 354 2.21 -14.88 -3.87
C ASN A 354 2.11 -16.03 -4.89
N PRO A 355 1.83 -15.74 -6.18
CA PRO A 355 1.67 -16.76 -7.21
C PRO A 355 2.86 -17.71 -7.34
N VAL A 356 4.09 -17.25 -7.04
CA VAL A 356 5.35 -17.99 -7.18
C VAL A 356 5.96 -18.33 -5.80
N GLY A 357 5.27 -18.01 -4.71
CA GLY A 357 5.80 -18.12 -3.36
C GLY A 357 4.79 -18.63 -2.36
N GLN A 358 4.93 -18.17 -1.12
CA GLN A 358 4.03 -18.59 -0.05
C GLN A 358 2.63 -18.01 -0.27
N THR A 359 1.64 -18.90 -0.26
CA THR A 359 0.22 -18.57 -0.27
C THR A 359 -0.43 -19.15 0.97
N GLU A 360 -1.18 -18.32 1.68
CA GLU A 360 -2.02 -18.74 2.81
C GLU A 360 -3.41 -19.17 2.30
N PRO A 361 -4.16 -20.00 3.06
CA PRO A 361 -5.56 -20.28 2.77
C PRO A 361 -6.36 -18.99 2.53
N LEU A 362 -7.18 -18.98 1.47
CA LEU A 362 -7.97 -17.82 1.01
C LEU A 362 -7.15 -16.60 0.53
N GLY A 363 -5.81 -16.73 0.40
CA GLY A 363 -4.97 -15.64 -0.08
C GLY A 363 -5.29 -15.23 -1.51
N PHE A 364 -5.47 -16.21 -2.41
CA PHE A 364 -5.80 -15.95 -3.81
C PHE A 364 -7.14 -15.20 -3.92
N GLU A 365 -8.16 -15.68 -3.22
CA GLU A 365 -9.49 -15.10 -3.16
C GLU A 365 -9.47 -13.69 -2.59
N ALA A 366 -8.70 -13.46 -1.51
CA ALA A 366 -8.52 -12.13 -0.92
C ALA A 366 -7.86 -11.17 -1.91
N ARG A 367 -6.78 -11.59 -2.58
CA ARG A 367 -6.08 -10.76 -3.57
C ARG A 367 -6.96 -10.46 -4.78
N GLU A 368 -7.71 -11.44 -5.28
CA GLU A 368 -8.65 -11.24 -6.39
C GLU A 368 -9.81 -10.33 -6.02
N PHE A 369 -10.30 -10.40 -4.77
CA PHE A 369 -11.30 -9.47 -4.27
C PHE A 369 -10.78 -8.03 -4.26
N VAL A 370 -9.57 -7.81 -3.71
CA VAL A 370 -8.92 -6.48 -3.76
C VAL A 370 -8.72 -6.03 -5.19
N ARG A 371 -8.25 -6.91 -6.09
CA ARG A 371 -8.04 -6.60 -7.51
C ARG A 371 -9.31 -6.12 -8.18
N LYS A 372 -10.38 -6.90 -8.11
CA LYS A 372 -11.66 -6.56 -8.74
C LYS A 372 -12.29 -5.30 -8.16
N LEU A 373 -12.06 -5.01 -6.88
CA LEU A 373 -12.60 -3.82 -6.22
C LEU A 373 -11.79 -2.55 -6.52
N THR A 374 -10.48 -2.66 -6.72
CA THR A 374 -9.58 -1.49 -6.70
C THR A 374 -8.89 -1.19 -8.04
N ILE A 375 -8.58 -2.18 -8.88
CA ILE A 375 -7.68 -1.97 -10.02
C ILE A 375 -8.26 -1.00 -11.07
N GLY A 376 -7.55 0.09 -11.32
CA GLY A 376 -7.93 1.17 -12.21
C GLY A 376 -9.03 2.10 -11.70
N GLU A 377 -9.51 1.88 -10.48
CA GLU A 377 -10.46 2.77 -9.81
C GLU A 377 -9.73 3.92 -9.10
N LYS A 378 -10.45 5.01 -8.87
CA LYS A 378 -9.94 6.14 -8.08
C LYS A 378 -10.02 5.81 -6.59
N ALA A 379 -8.87 5.81 -5.92
CA ALA A 379 -8.73 5.53 -4.50
C ALA A 379 -8.36 6.78 -3.69
N ILE A 380 -8.88 6.85 -2.47
CA ILE A 380 -8.44 7.78 -1.43
C ILE A 380 -7.91 6.93 -0.27
N ALA A 381 -6.62 7.06 0.03
CA ALA A 381 -5.96 6.40 1.14
C ALA A 381 -5.63 7.42 2.25
N LEU A 382 -6.18 7.20 3.44
CA LEU A 382 -5.92 7.98 4.64
C LEU A 382 -4.90 7.25 5.50
N ILE A 383 -3.69 7.79 5.61
CA ILE A 383 -2.58 7.17 6.34
C ILE A 383 -2.86 7.22 7.84
N ASP A 384 -2.98 6.05 8.45
CA ASP A 384 -3.21 5.89 9.89
C ASP A 384 -1.89 5.88 10.66
N TYR A 385 -0.88 5.21 10.11
CA TYR A 385 0.48 5.19 10.66
C TYR A 385 1.52 4.81 9.62
N THR A 386 2.79 5.11 9.93
CA THR A 386 3.94 4.74 9.10
C THR A 386 4.88 3.87 9.91
N VAL A 387 5.43 2.82 9.28
CA VAL A 387 6.44 1.94 9.88
C VAL A 387 7.70 2.00 9.04
N GLU A 388 8.81 2.41 9.64
CA GLU A 388 10.12 2.33 8.98
C GLU A 388 10.53 0.86 8.87
N THR A 389 10.78 0.42 7.64
CA THR A 389 11.20 -0.96 7.36
C THR A 389 12.51 -0.94 6.61
N GLN A 390 13.42 -1.87 6.92
CA GLN A 390 14.63 -2.03 6.12
C GLN A 390 14.26 -2.42 4.69
N SER A 391 14.83 -1.71 3.72
CA SER A 391 14.67 -2.02 2.31
C SER A 391 15.38 -3.33 2.00
N ARG A 392 14.78 -4.19 1.18
CA ARG A 392 15.34 -5.52 0.89
C ARG A 392 16.65 -5.37 0.12
N GLY A 393 17.76 -5.82 0.72
CA GLY A 393 19.08 -5.84 0.08
C GLY A 393 19.90 -4.56 0.25
N THR A 394 19.45 -3.58 1.05
CA THR A 394 20.24 -2.39 1.42
C THR A 394 20.10 -2.10 2.93
N ASN A 395 21.03 -1.32 3.49
CA ASN A 395 20.93 -0.84 4.88
C ASN A 395 20.01 0.39 5.01
N ALA A 396 19.34 0.82 3.94
CA ALA A 396 18.45 1.97 3.95
C ALA A 396 17.06 1.60 4.51
N THR A 397 16.49 2.48 5.33
CA THR A 397 15.13 2.36 5.85
C THR A 397 14.15 3.07 4.92
N GLU A 398 13.11 2.36 4.48
CA GLU A 398 12.00 2.91 3.68
C GLU A 398 10.73 3.00 4.53
N PRO A 399 10.01 4.14 4.49
CA PRO A 399 8.74 4.27 5.19
C PRO A 399 7.65 3.43 4.50
N ARG A 400 6.96 2.58 5.27
CA ARG A 400 5.73 1.91 4.82
C ARG A 400 4.51 2.59 5.40
N HIS A 401 3.69 3.16 4.53
CA HIS A 401 2.45 3.84 4.92
C HIS A 401 1.30 2.84 5.04
N PHE A 402 0.72 2.71 6.23
CA PHE A 402 -0.49 1.93 6.47
C PHE A 402 -1.69 2.86 6.51
N ALA A 403 -2.68 2.60 5.67
CA ALA A 403 -3.78 3.52 5.41
C ALA A 403 -5.14 2.82 5.37
N THR A 404 -6.19 3.56 5.70
CA THR A 404 -7.58 3.22 5.37
C THR A 404 -7.87 3.63 3.94
N VAL A 405 -8.27 2.67 3.09
CA VAL A 405 -8.42 2.90 1.65
C VAL A 405 -9.89 2.90 1.26
N TYR A 406 -10.28 3.92 0.51
CA TYR A 406 -11.64 4.13 0.03
C TYR A 406 -11.69 4.09 -1.50
N ILE A 407 -12.65 3.34 -2.04
CA ILE A 407 -13.07 3.39 -3.44
C ILE A 407 -14.49 3.97 -3.46
N GLY A 408 -14.63 5.23 -3.92
CA GLY A 408 -15.86 5.99 -3.74
C GLY A 408 -16.21 6.14 -2.26
N SER A 409 -17.35 5.60 -1.83
CA SER A 409 -17.78 5.61 -0.42
C SER A 409 -17.45 4.31 0.33
N LYS A 410 -16.88 3.31 -0.33
CA LYS A 410 -16.63 1.98 0.25
C LYS A 410 -15.23 1.88 0.82
N CYS A 411 -15.11 1.42 2.07
CA CYS A 411 -13.83 1.10 2.68
C CYS A 411 -13.39 -0.31 2.27
N VAL A 412 -12.22 -0.43 1.63
CA VAL A 412 -11.71 -1.71 1.11
C VAL A 412 -11.51 -2.73 2.23
N GLN A 413 -10.98 -2.30 3.39
CA GLN A 413 -10.79 -3.18 4.54
C GLN A 413 -12.10 -3.71 5.12
N GLU A 414 -13.11 -2.86 5.22
CA GLU A 414 -14.43 -3.23 5.73
C GLU A 414 -15.08 -4.29 4.83
N GLU A 415 -15.01 -4.10 3.51
CA GLU A 415 -15.54 -5.06 2.53
C GLU A 415 -14.80 -6.40 2.57
N LEU A 416 -13.47 -6.39 2.71
CA LEU A 416 -12.67 -7.61 2.88
C LEU A 416 -13.06 -8.40 4.12
N VAL A 417 -13.19 -7.70 5.25
CA VAL A 417 -13.56 -8.32 6.54
C VAL A 417 -14.99 -8.87 6.48
N ALA A 418 -15.93 -8.15 5.86
CA ALA A 418 -17.31 -8.59 5.70
C ALA A 418 -17.43 -9.90 4.89
N GLN A 419 -16.54 -10.13 3.93
CA GLN A 419 -16.45 -11.38 3.15
C GLN A 419 -15.64 -12.48 3.87
N GLY A 420 -15.15 -12.23 5.08
CA GLY A 420 -14.28 -13.15 5.81
C GLY A 420 -12.92 -13.36 5.14
N LEU A 421 -12.46 -12.40 4.32
CA LEU A 421 -11.17 -12.45 3.61
C LEU A 421 -10.06 -11.67 4.32
N ALA A 422 -10.35 -11.09 5.49
CA ALA A 422 -9.38 -10.48 6.37
C ALA A 422 -9.85 -10.55 7.83
N THR A 423 -8.92 -10.51 8.77
CA THR A 423 -9.23 -10.38 10.21
C THR A 423 -8.87 -9.00 10.71
N VAL A 424 -9.61 -8.49 11.70
CA VAL A 424 -9.40 -7.16 12.26
C VAL A 424 -8.35 -7.23 13.35
N PHE A 425 -7.40 -6.31 13.34
CA PHE A 425 -6.48 -6.16 14.47
C PHE A 425 -6.25 -4.69 14.77
N THR A 426 -5.92 -4.40 16.04
CA THR A 426 -5.53 -3.06 16.45
C THR A 426 -4.02 -3.00 16.57
N SER A 427 -3.40 -2.08 15.83
CA SER A 427 -1.95 -1.90 15.86
C SER A 427 -1.50 -1.42 17.24
N ARG A 428 -0.30 -1.85 17.69
CA ARG A 428 0.27 -1.52 19.01
C ARG A 428 0.45 -0.03 19.24
N ASN A 429 0.48 0.77 18.17
CA ASN A 429 0.60 2.22 18.22
C ASN A 429 -0.73 2.95 18.51
N ASN A 430 -1.83 2.21 18.71
CA ASN A 430 -3.16 2.73 19.05
C ASN A 430 -3.69 3.78 18.06
N LYS A 431 -3.32 3.66 16.77
CA LYS A 431 -3.85 4.44 15.64
C LYS A 431 -4.59 3.51 14.67
N PRO A 432 -5.79 3.04 15.04
CA PRO A 432 -6.58 2.21 14.15
C PRO A 432 -7.20 3.07 13.02
N SER A 433 -7.69 2.38 12.00
CA SER A 433 -8.54 2.94 10.96
C SER A 433 -9.72 3.71 11.57
N ASP A 434 -10.14 4.78 10.90
CA ASP A 434 -11.38 5.50 11.21
C ASP A 434 -12.64 4.63 11.05
N ARG A 435 -12.57 3.50 10.32
CA ARG A 435 -13.65 2.53 10.14
C ARG A 435 -13.58 1.32 11.07
N ILE A 436 -12.69 1.33 12.07
CA ILE A 436 -12.41 0.16 12.92
C ILE A 436 -13.66 -0.45 13.58
N ASP A 437 -14.63 0.36 14.02
CA ASP A 437 -15.85 -0.17 14.64
C ASP A 437 -16.73 -0.92 13.63
N SER A 438 -16.84 -0.38 12.41
CA SER A 438 -17.59 -1.02 11.34
C SER A 438 -16.91 -2.33 10.93
N MET A 439 -15.57 -2.32 10.85
CA MET A 439 -14.78 -3.51 10.58
C MET A 439 -14.96 -4.59 11.66
N MET A 440 -14.93 -4.22 12.94
CA MET A 440 -15.14 -5.16 14.05
C MET A 440 -16.54 -5.79 13.99
N ARG A 441 -17.58 -4.98 13.73
CA ARG A 441 -18.94 -5.49 13.54
C ARG A 441 -19.03 -6.45 12.35
N ALA A 442 -18.42 -6.08 11.22
CA ALA A 442 -18.35 -6.93 10.04
C ALA A 442 -17.63 -8.27 10.32
N GLU A 443 -16.58 -8.25 11.13
CA GLU A 443 -15.85 -9.45 11.53
C GLU A 443 -16.71 -10.36 12.42
N ASP A 444 -17.42 -9.80 13.39
CA ASP A 444 -18.32 -10.56 14.26
C ASP A 444 -19.49 -11.18 13.47
N ASP A 445 -20.01 -10.44 12.49
CA ASP A 445 -20.98 -10.94 11.52
C ASP A 445 -20.41 -12.10 10.69
N ALA A 446 -19.19 -11.99 10.18
CA ALA A 446 -18.52 -13.04 9.42
C ALA A 446 -18.23 -14.28 10.29
N LYS A 447 -17.84 -14.09 11.55
CA LYS A 447 -17.66 -15.16 12.54
C LYS A 447 -18.97 -15.90 12.82
N SER A 448 -20.05 -15.17 13.06
CA SER A 448 -21.37 -15.76 13.35
C SER A 448 -21.89 -16.60 12.17
N LYS A 449 -21.65 -16.13 10.94
CA LYS A 449 -22.02 -16.82 9.69
C LYS A 449 -20.99 -17.86 9.24
N ARG A 450 -19.83 -17.96 9.90
CA ARG A 450 -18.71 -18.85 9.57
C ARG A 450 -18.22 -18.72 8.13
N ILE A 451 -18.08 -17.48 7.66
CA ILE A 451 -17.67 -17.17 6.28
C ILE A 451 -16.14 -17.03 6.20
N GLY A 452 -15.56 -17.50 5.10
CA GLY A 452 -14.14 -17.30 4.78
C GLY A 452 -13.20 -17.85 5.84
N LEU A 453 -12.33 -16.99 6.38
CA LEU A 453 -11.34 -17.31 7.41
C LEU A 453 -11.95 -17.84 8.72
N HIS A 454 -13.25 -17.60 8.93
CA HIS A 454 -13.98 -18.04 10.12
C HIS A 454 -14.77 -19.35 9.91
N ALA A 455 -14.60 -20.01 8.77
CA ALA A 455 -15.18 -21.33 8.52
C ALA A 455 -14.56 -22.40 9.46
N THR A 456 -15.34 -23.44 9.79
CA THR A 456 -14.89 -24.53 10.67
C THR A 456 -13.67 -25.29 10.11
N LYS A 457 -13.55 -25.35 8.78
CA LYS A 457 -12.42 -25.93 8.08
C LYS A 457 -12.00 -25.00 6.95
N LEU A 458 -10.75 -24.55 7.00
CA LEU A 458 -10.16 -23.74 5.95
C LEU A 458 -9.85 -24.60 4.71
N PRO A 459 -10.00 -24.05 3.49
CA PRO A 459 -9.51 -24.70 2.29
C PRO A 459 -7.98 -24.79 2.31
N ASN A 460 -7.43 -25.68 1.48
CA ASN A 460 -5.99 -25.69 1.25
C ASN A 460 -5.56 -24.40 0.55
N ALA A 461 -4.34 -23.95 0.80
CA ALA A 461 -3.76 -22.83 0.08
C ALA A 461 -3.76 -23.12 -1.43
N ALA A 462 -4.17 -22.14 -2.24
CA ALA A 462 -4.10 -22.24 -3.68
C ALA A 462 -2.63 -22.42 -4.11
N ALA A 463 -2.38 -23.42 -4.96
CA ALA A 463 -1.07 -23.73 -5.50
C ALA A 463 -1.13 -23.63 -7.02
N PHE A 464 -0.22 -22.87 -7.60
CA PHE A 464 -0.12 -22.65 -9.03
C PHE A 464 1.19 -23.21 -9.55
N ASN A 465 1.14 -23.93 -10.67
CA ASN A 465 2.35 -24.37 -11.35
C ASN A 465 2.91 -23.22 -12.19
N ASP A 466 4.08 -22.72 -11.83
CA ASP A 466 4.76 -21.64 -12.55
C ASP A 466 5.53 -22.19 -13.75
N LEU A 467 4.97 -21.97 -14.95
CA LEU A 467 5.59 -22.24 -16.25
C LEU A 467 6.14 -20.95 -16.90
N SER A 468 6.03 -19.81 -16.21
CA SER A 468 6.37 -18.50 -16.75
C SER A 468 7.81 -18.08 -16.44
N ASN A 469 8.35 -18.48 -15.29
CA ASN A 469 9.70 -18.13 -14.88
C ASN A 469 10.72 -19.12 -15.45
N LYS A 470 11.64 -18.60 -16.28
CA LYS A 470 12.59 -19.40 -17.11
C LYS A 470 11.84 -20.53 -17.84
N PRO A 471 11.06 -20.20 -18.89
CA PRO A 471 10.31 -21.17 -19.67
C PRO A 471 11.20 -22.37 -20.02
N ASN A 472 10.64 -23.56 -19.80
CA ASN A 472 11.33 -24.81 -20.09
C ASN A 472 10.38 -25.70 -20.88
N ARG A 473 10.80 -26.08 -22.09
CA ARG A 473 10.05 -26.94 -23.00
C ARG A 473 9.62 -28.26 -22.35
N GLN A 474 10.50 -28.89 -21.56
CA GLN A 474 10.21 -30.17 -20.88
C GLN A 474 9.07 -30.05 -19.86
N LYS A 475 8.84 -28.86 -19.29
CA LYS A 475 7.73 -28.60 -18.37
C LYS A 475 6.47 -28.10 -19.09
N SER A 476 6.66 -27.28 -20.12
CA SER A 476 5.57 -26.52 -20.74
C SER A 476 4.82 -27.33 -21.80
N VAL A 477 5.53 -28.11 -22.62
CA VAL A 477 4.91 -28.95 -23.67
C VAL A 477 3.97 -30.00 -23.08
N PRO A 478 4.33 -30.73 -22.00
CA PRO A 478 3.38 -31.66 -21.37
C PRO A 478 2.16 -30.98 -20.73
N TYR A 479 2.18 -29.66 -20.52
CA TYR A 479 1.04 -28.89 -20.02
C TYR A 479 0.18 -28.30 -21.15
N LEU A 480 0.64 -28.33 -22.40
CA LEU A 480 -0.01 -27.70 -23.54
C LEU A 480 -1.41 -28.28 -23.78
N HIS A 481 -1.63 -29.58 -23.63
CA HIS A 481 -2.95 -30.22 -23.82
C HIS A 481 -4.04 -29.69 -22.87
N TYR A 482 -3.68 -29.15 -21.72
CA TYR A 482 -4.62 -28.50 -20.81
C TYR A 482 -5.06 -27.12 -21.32
N LEU A 483 -4.22 -26.45 -22.13
CA LEU A 483 -4.36 -25.06 -22.53
C LEU A 483 -4.77 -24.86 -24.00
N GLU A 484 -4.31 -25.76 -24.86
CA GLU A 484 -4.37 -25.60 -26.31
C GLU A 484 -5.80 -25.51 -26.84
N ASN A 485 -6.04 -24.55 -27.74
CA ASN A 485 -7.29 -24.34 -28.46
C ASN A 485 -8.53 -24.14 -27.56
N LYS A 486 -8.33 -23.75 -26.30
CA LYS A 486 -9.40 -23.37 -25.37
C LYS A 486 -9.43 -21.86 -25.15
N ASN A 487 -10.61 -21.33 -24.83
CA ASN A 487 -10.76 -19.97 -24.35
C ASN A 487 -10.79 -20.01 -22.82
N LEU A 488 -9.66 -19.67 -22.20
CA LEU A 488 -9.48 -19.75 -20.75
C LEU A 488 -9.52 -18.36 -20.14
N ASN A 489 -10.21 -18.23 -19.00
CA ASN A 489 -10.19 -17.00 -18.22
C ASN A 489 -8.86 -16.90 -17.45
N GLY A 490 -8.22 -15.75 -17.52
CA GLY A 490 -6.97 -15.48 -16.82
C GLY A 490 -6.85 -14.05 -16.32
N VAL A 491 -5.76 -13.79 -15.61
CA VAL A 491 -5.39 -12.46 -15.11
C VAL A 491 -4.00 -12.12 -15.64
N ILE A 492 -3.85 -10.95 -16.25
CA ILE A 492 -2.56 -10.47 -16.75
C ILE A 492 -1.71 -10.03 -15.56
N GLU A 493 -0.75 -10.85 -15.14
CA GLU A 493 0.07 -10.60 -13.96
C GLU A 493 1.21 -9.61 -14.24
N TYR A 494 1.79 -9.69 -15.44
CA TYR A 494 2.99 -8.94 -15.79
C TYR A 494 3.19 -8.90 -17.32
N PHE A 495 3.81 -7.83 -17.82
CA PHE A 495 4.30 -7.76 -19.19
C PHE A 495 5.83 -7.79 -19.22
N ALA A 496 6.40 -8.79 -19.89
CA ALA A 496 7.85 -8.88 -20.11
C ALA A 496 8.30 -7.98 -21.28
N SER A 497 7.42 -7.76 -22.25
CA SER A 497 7.52 -6.76 -23.31
C SER A 497 6.10 -6.39 -23.75
N SER A 498 5.95 -5.46 -24.70
CA SER A 498 4.62 -5.11 -25.24
C SER A 498 3.89 -6.32 -25.85
N THR A 499 4.62 -7.30 -26.40
CA THR A 499 4.06 -8.50 -27.03
C THR A 499 4.27 -9.79 -26.22
N ARG A 500 4.71 -9.70 -24.96
CA ARG A 500 4.93 -10.85 -24.08
C ARG A 500 4.28 -10.64 -22.72
N ALA A 501 3.27 -11.45 -22.41
CA ALA A 501 2.52 -11.38 -21.16
C ALA A 501 2.77 -12.62 -20.29
N VAL A 502 2.76 -12.42 -18.98
CA VAL A 502 2.67 -13.47 -17.98
C VAL A 502 1.25 -13.48 -17.44
N ILE A 503 0.61 -14.65 -17.50
CA ILE A 503 -0.82 -14.78 -17.28
C ILE A 503 -1.07 -15.89 -16.26
N LEU A 504 -1.81 -15.56 -15.21
CA LEU A 504 -2.34 -16.51 -14.25
C LEU A 504 -3.64 -17.09 -14.80
N ILE A 505 -3.76 -18.42 -14.89
CA ILE A 505 -4.96 -19.12 -15.36
C ILE A 505 -5.51 -19.94 -14.18
N PRO A 506 -6.51 -19.42 -13.44
CA PRO A 506 -6.98 -20.05 -12.22
C PRO A 506 -7.57 -21.44 -12.44
N GLU A 507 -8.35 -21.63 -13.50
CA GLU A 507 -9.04 -22.90 -13.80
C GLU A 507 -8.07 -24.07 -14.06
N GLN A 508 -6.86 -23.77 -14.54
CA GLN A 508 -5.82 -24.76 -14.83
C GLN A 508 -4.69 -24.75 -13.79
N SER A 509 -4.86 -23.99 -12.70
CA SER A 509 -3.88 -23.84 -11.62
C SER A 509 -2.46 -23.60 -12.12
N CYS A 510 -2.28 -22.72 -13.11
CA CYS A 510 -0.97 -22.47 -13.70
C CYS A 510 -0.73 -20.98 -14.00
N ILE A 511 0.54 -20.64 -14.14
CA ILE A 511 1.01 -19.33 -14.60
C ILE A 511 1.87 -19.56 -15.82
N ILE A 512 1.54 -18.92 -16.92
CA ILE A 512 2.24 -19.10 -18.20
C ILE A 512 2.90 -17.81 -18.66
N ARG A 513 3.99 -17.94 -19.42
CA ARG A 513 4.51 -16.85 -20.24
C ARG A 513 4.08 -17.08 -21.68
N MET A 514 3.48 -16.08 -22.30
CA MET A 514 2.91 -16.17 -23.63
C MET A 514 3.39 -15.03 -24.53
N ASN A 515 3.82 -15.35 -25.75
CA ASN A 515 3.99 -14.40 -26.84
C ASN A 515 2.64 -14.18 -27.54
N LEU A 516 2.34 -12.93 -27.87
CA LEU A 516 1.17 -12.58 -28.68
C LEU A 516 1.36 -13.08 -30.13
N LEU A 517 0.39 -13.84 -30.62
CA LEU A 517 0.51 -14.55 -31.90
C LEU A 517 0.46 -13.59 -33.09
N GLY A 518 1.45 -13.68 -33.97
CA GLY A 518 1.45 -12.97 -35.25
C GLY A 518 1.94 -11.52 -35.19
N VAL A 519 2.43 -11.06 -34.03
CA VAL A 519 2.95 -9.70 -33.87
C VAL A 519 4.34 -9.68 -33.23
N ILE A 520 5.17 -8.72 -33.63
CA ILE A 520 6.51 -8.48 -33.08
C ILE A 520 6.53 -7.07 -32.48
N GLY A 521 6.93 -6.95 -31.22
CA GLY A 521 7.07 -5.66 -30.55
C GLY A 521 8.50 -5.13 -30.66
N ASN A 522 8.65 -3.82 -30.58
CA ASN A 522 9.96 -3.18 -30.45
C ASN A 522 10.62 -3.54 -29.10
N ASP A 523 11.94 -3.44 -29.05
CA ASP A 523 12.73 -3.74 -27.85
C ASP A 523 12.33 -2.81 -26.68
N PRO A 524 12.01 -3.30 -25.48
CA PRO A 524 11.67 -2.46 -24.32
C PRO A 524 12.76 -1.45 -23.91
N THR A 525 14.00 -1.66 -24.36
CA THR A 525 15.14 -0.75 -24.17
C THR A 525 15.17 0.42 -25.15
N GLU A 526 14.36 0.36 -26.22
CA GLU A 526 14.15 1.43 -27.19
C GLU A 526 12.99 2.34 -26.78
N ARG A 527 12.96 3.60 -27.25
CA ARG A 527 11.91 4.56 -26.85
C ARG A 527 10.50 4.06 -27.15
N ILE A 528 10.28 3.53 -28.36
CA ILE A 528 8.96 3.06 -28.79
C ILE A 528 8.58 1.80 -28.05
N GLY A 529 9.49 0.84 -27.89
CA GLY A 529 9.21 -0.38 -27.14
C GLY A 529 8.97 -0.12 -25.65
N ASN A 530 9.68 0.84 -25.05
CA ASN A 530 9.44 1.28 -23.67
C ASN A 530 8.05 1.92 -23.53
N LYS A 531 7.69 2.84 -24.43
CA LYS A 531 6.36 3.46 -24.49
C LYS A 531 5.26 2.42 -24.69
N ALA A 532 5.47 1.44 -25.57
CA ALA A 532 4.54 0.35 -25.81
C ALA A 532 4.36 -0.52 -24.56
N LEU A 533 5.45 -0.86 -23.86
CA LEU A 533 5.38 -1.61 -22.60
C LEU A 533 4.67 -0.82 -21.50
N GLN A 534 4.94 0.48 -21.36
CA GLN A 534 4.21 1.36 -20.43
C GLN A 534 2.72 1.39 -20.77
N TYR A 535 2.38 1.60 -22.04
CA TYR A 535 1.00 1.57 -22.51
C TYR A 535 0.28 0.25 -22.14
N MET A 536 0.94 -0.89 -22.33
CA MET A 536 0.38 -2.19 -21.94
C MET A 536 0.16 -2.28 -20.42
N ASN A 537 1.12 -1.81 -19.63
CA ASN A 537 1.00 -1.80 -18.18
C ASN A 537 -0.16 -0.90 -17.71
N ASP A 538 -0.27 0.31 -18.24
CA ASP A 538 -1.24 1.32 -17.77
C ASP A 538 -2.70 0.94 -18.09
N ASN A 539 -2.90 0.16 -19.16
CA ASN A 539 -4.22 -0.17 -19.69
C ASN A 539 -4.67 -1.59 -19.35
N PHE A 540 -3.74 -2.56 -19.30
CA PHE A 540 -4.09 -3.99 -19.26
C PHE A 540 -3.48 -4.77 -18.09
N LEU A 541 -2.54 -4.21 -17.33
CA LEU A 541 -1.97 -4.90 -16.17
C LEU A 541 -3.05 -5.22 -15.13
N LEU A 542 -3.02 -6.44 -14.59
CA LEU A 542 -3.98 -6.95 -13.60
C LEU A 542 -5.44 -6.93 -14.07
N ARG A 543 -5.69 -6.84 -15.38
CA ARG A 543 -7.02 -7.02 -15.96
C ARG A 543 -7.34 -8.49 -16.17
N ASP A 544 -8.63 -8.78 -16.08
CA ASP A 544 -9.16 -10.06 -16.54
C ASP A 544 -8.93 -10.17 -18.05
N CYS A 545 -8.64 -11.38 -18.52
CA CYS A 545 -8.37 -11.65 -19.91
C CYS A 545 -8.91 -13.01 -20.33
N ILE A 546 -9.11 -13.16 -21.64
CA ILE A 546 -9.40 -14.42 -22.30
C ILE A 546 -8.14 -14.81 -23.07
N VAL A 547 -7.60 -15.97 -22.71
CA VAL A 547 -6.38 -16.54 -23.27
C VAL A 547 -6.75 -17.67 -24.21
N ASN A 548 -6.18 -17.66 -25.41
CA ASN A 548 -6.26 -18.77 -26.34
C ASN A 548 -4.86 -19.23 -26.73
N VAL A 549 -4.38 -20.30 -26.10
CA VAL A 549 -3.05 -20.87 -26.38
C VAL A 549 -3.11 -21.73 -27.64
N ARG A 550 -2.15 -21.55 -28.55
CA ARG A 550 -2.04 -22.30 -29.81
C ARG A 550 -0.93 -23.33 -29.82
N ASP A 551 0.27 -22.91 -29.44
CA ASP A 551 1.43 -23.81 -29.40
C ASP A 551 2.45 -23.34 -28.35
N ALA A 552 3.59 -24.04 -28.29
CA ALA A 552 4.73 -23.67 -27.46
C ALA A 552 6.02 -23.75 -28.28
N ASP A 553 6.87 -22.74 -28.14
CA ASP A 553 8.13 -22.63 -28.87
C ASP A 553 9.22 -23.61 -28.36
N LYS A 554 10.40 -23.57 -28.98
CA LYS A 554 11.54 -24.42 -28.60
C LYS A 554 12.06 -24.16 -27.19
N TYR A 555 11.77 -23.00 -26.61
CA TYR A 555 12.16 -22.62 -25.24
C TYR A 555 11.04 -22.93 -24.22
N GLY A 556 9.84 -23.30 -24.68
CA GLY A 556 8.68 -23.56 -23.83
C GLY A 556 7.85 -22.32 -23.50
N CYS A 557 8.04 -21.21 -24.21
CA CYS A 557 7.11 -20.09 -24.15
C CYS A 557 5.89 -20.41 -25.00
N PHE A 558 4.70 -20.13 -24.48
CA PHE A 558 3.46 -20.36 -25.21
C PHE A 558 3.26 -19.26 -26.27
N ASN A 559 2.59 -19.59 -27.37
CA ASN A 559 2.14 -18.60 -28.35
C ASN A 559 0.62 -18.68 -28.44
N GLY A 560 -0.04 -17.52 -28.45
CA GLY A 560 -1.49 -17.49 -28.40
C GLY A 560 -2.08 -16.11 -28.62
N CYS A 561 -3.40 -16.05 -28.64
CA CYS A 561 -4.15 -14.81 -28.76
C CYS A 561 -4.57 -14.32 -27.36
N LEU A 562 -4.43 -13.03 -27.09
CA LEU A 562 -4.80 -12.44 -25.80
C LEU A 562 -5.84 -11.33 -25.95
N THR A 563 -6.97 -11.50 -25.28
CA THR A 563 -8.03 -10.50 -25.22
C THR A 563 -8.18 -9.99 -23.80
N ALA A 564 -7.91 -8.71 -23.56
CA ALA A 564 -8.14 -8.08 -22.26
C ALA A 564 -9.61 -7.66 -22.10
N VAL A 565 -10.14 -7.80 -20.88
CA VAL A 565 -11.49 -7.39 -20.50
C VAL A 565 -11.38 -6.12 -19.66
N VAL A 566 -11.82 -4.99 -20.23
CA VAL A 566 -11.81 -3.68 -19.56
C VAL A 566 -13.25 -3.19 -19.44
N GLY A 567 -13.81 -3.29 -18.25
CA GLY A 567 -15.23 -3.04 -18.01
C GLY A 567 -16.09 -4.03 -18.81
N LYS A 568 -16.88 -3.52 -19.76
CA LYS A 568 -17.70 -4.35 -20.66
C LYS A 568 -17.06 -4.61 -22.03
N LYS A 569 -15.89 -4.02 -22.30
CA LYS A 569 -15.21 -4.13 -23.59
C LYS A 569 -14.20 -5.26 -23.58
N GLN A 570 -14.14 -6.00 -24.68
CA GLN A 570 -13.10 -6.99 -24.96
C GLN A 570 -12.17 -6.40 -26.02
N ILE A 571 -10.87 -6.33 -25.71
CA ILE A 571 -9.86 -5.70 -26.54
C ILE A 571 -8.82 -6.76 -26.91
N CYS A 572 -8.69 -7.07 -28.20
CA CYS A 572 -7.63 -7.92 -28.73
C CYS A 572 -6.31 -7.14 -28.70
N LEU A 573 -5.33 -7.63 -27.96
CA LEU A 573 -4.09 -6.89 -27.69
C LEU A 573 -3.21 -6.80 -28.94
N GLU A 574 -3.19 -7.85 -29.77
CA GLU A 574 -2.49 -7.87 -31.05
C GLU A 574 -2.97 -6.74 -31.97
N TYR A 575 -4.29 -6.61 -32.12
CA TYR A 575 -4.92 -5.58 -32.91
C TYR A 575 -4.61 -4.17 -32.37
N ASP A 576 -4.77 -3.97 -31.07
CA ASP A 576 -4.59 -2.66 -30.44
C ASP A 576 -3.14 -2.16 -30.52
N LEU A 577 -2.16 -3.06 -30.36
CA LEU A 577 -0.73 -2.75 -30.52
C LEU A 577 -0.38 -2.35 -31.95
N VAL A 578 -0.87 -3.10 -32.94
CA VAL A 578 -0.62 -2.81 -34.36
C VAL A 578 -1.24 -1.48 -34.77
N ARG A 579 -2.51 -1.24 -34.40
CA ARG A 579 -3.23 0.02 -34.67
C ARG A 579 -2.52 1.24 -34.07
N LYS A 580 -1.85 1.08 -32.92
CA LYS A 580 -1.08 2.15 -32.26
C LYS A 580 0.36 2.29 -32.78
N GLY A 581 0.76 1.52 -33.80
CA GLY A 581 2.12 1.53 -34.34
C GLY A 581 3.17 1.08 -33.32
N PHE A 582 2.80 0.17 -32.42
CA PHE A 582 3.70 -0.39 -31.40
C PHE A 582 4.23 -1.78 -31.73
N ALA A 583 3.65 -2.44 -32.74
CA ALA A 583 4.06 -3.76 -33.21
C ALA A 583 3.94 -3.90 -34.73
N GLU A 584 4.79 -4.76 -35.28
CA GLU A 584 4.77 -5.19 -36.68
C GLU A 584 4.16 -6.58 -36.81
N LEU A 585 3.82 -6.99 -38.04
CA LEU A 585 3.32 -8.35 -38.30
C LEU A 585 4.48 -9.35 -38.39
N HIS A 586 4.32 -10.46 -37.69
CA HIS A 586 5.18 -11.64 -37.84
C HIS A 586 4.61 -12.58 -38.92
N THR A 587 5.46 -13.41 -39.53
CA THR A 587 5.05 -14.42 -40.54
C THR A 587 3.98 -15.40 -40.04
N THR A 588 3.90 -15.59 -38.72
CA THR A 588 2.88 -16.43 -38.06
C THR A 588 1.49 -15.80 -37.99
N ILE A 589 1.31 -14.55 -38.47
CA ILE A 589 0.00 -13.89 -38.55
C ILE A 589 -1.01 -14.68 -39.37
N SER A 590 -0.54 -15.49 -40.33
CA SER A 590 -1.36 -16.43 -41.11
C SER A 590 -2.19 -17.38 -40.24
N ARG A 591 -1.69 -17.72 -39.03
CA ARG A 591 -2.36 -18.59 -38.05
C ARG A 591 -3.34 -17.83 -37.14
N HIS A 592 -3.34 -16.50 -37.16
CA HIS A 592 -4.18 -15.69 -36.29
C HIS A 592 -5.64 -15.68 -36.79
N PRO A 593 -6.65 -15.88 -35.92
CA PRO A 593 -8.06 -15.88 -36.32
C PRO A 593 -8.53 -14.56 -36.95
N LYS A 594 -8.01 -13.43 -36.44
CA LYS A 594 -8.35 -12.06 -36.89
C LYS A 594 -7.32 -11.43 -37.82
N ARG A 595 -6.59 -12.24 -38.60
CA ARG A 595 -5.47 -11.75 -39.43
C ARG A 595 -5.85 -10.59 -40.35
N THR A 596 -7.05 -10.61 -40.94
CA THR A 596 -7.53 -9.55 -41.85
C THR A 596 -7.70 -8.22 -41.12
N GLU A 597 -8.39 -8.22 -39.97
CA GLU A 597 -8.59 -7.02 -39.14
C GLU A 597 -7.24 -6.41 -38.68
N ILE A 598 -6.27 -7.26 -38.33
CA ILE A 598 -4.95 -6.78 -37.87
C ILE A 598 -4.13 -6.25 -39.05
N SER A 599 -4.18 -6.89 -40.22
CA SER A 599 -3.52 -6.39 -41.43
C SER A 599 -4.10 -5.06 -41.90
N GLU A 600 -5.42 -4.88 -41.85
CA GLU A 600 -6.07 -3.60 -42.14
C GLU A 600 -5.62 -2.52 -41.16
N ALA A 601 -5.56 -2.83 -39.86
CA ALA A 601 -5.08 -1.91 -38.83
C ALA A 601 -3.60 -1.53 -39.01
N LEU A 602 -2.78 -2.41 -39.58
CA LEU A 602 -1.38 -2.11 -39.90
C LEU A 602 -1.30 -1.05 -41.00
N GLU A 603 -2.06 -1.23 -42.09
CA GLU A 603 -2.06 -0.27 -43.20
C GLU A 603 -2.61 1.09 -42.76
N GLU A 604 -3.67 1.11 -41.94
CA GLU A 604 -4.16 2.36 -41.30
C GLU A 604 -3.06 3.04 -40.47
N ALA A 605 -2.33 2.29 -39.63
CA ALA A 605 -1.28 2.85 -38.78
C ALA A 605 -0.10 3.41 -39.60
N LYS A 606 0.23 2.79 -40.75
CA LYS A 606 1.25 3.28 -41.68
C LYS A 606 0.79 4.56 -42.38
N ASP A 607 -0.43 4.58 -42.90
CA ASP A 607 -1.01 5.73 -43.59
C ASP A 607 -1.09 6.96 -42.67
N GLU A 608 -1.47 6.74 -41.41
CA GLU A 608 -1.54 7.80 -40.39
C GLU A 608 -0.16 8.13 -39.76
N LYS A 609 0.92 7.43 -40.16
CA LYS A 609 2.28 7.56 -39.59
C LYS A 609 2.31 7.49 -38.05
N VAL A 610 1.51 6.58 -37.48
CA VAL A 610 1.36 6.44 -36.02
C VAL A 610 2.49 5.59 -35.43
N GLY A 611 2.97 5.97 -34.24
CA GLY A 611 3.96 5.19 -33.49
C GLY A 611 5.28 5.07 -34.24
N MET A 612 5.71 3.84 -34.54
CA MET A 612 6.95 3.57 -35.26
C MET A 612 6.95 3.99 -36.73
N TRP A 613 5.76 4.14 -37.34
CA TRP A 613 5.64 4.48 -38.77
C TRP A 613 5.92 5.95 -39.08
N GLY A 614 6.06 6.80 -38.05
CA GLY A 614 6.51 8.18 -38.20
C GLY A 614 8.02 8.37 -38.27
N ASP A 615 8.82 7.33 -38.00
CA ASP A 615 10.29 7.40 -38.01
C ASP A 615 10.88 7.00 -39.35
N GLU A 616 11.15 8.00 -40.20
CA GLU A 616 11.71 7.79 -41.55
C GLU A 616 13.18 7.32 -41.52
N THR A 617 13.89 7.43 -40.39
CA THR A 617 15.29 7.00 -40.28
C THR A 617 15.46 5.49 -40.12
N ARG A 618 14.37 4.77 -39.87
CA ARG A 618 14.35 3.30 -39.91
C ARG A 618 14.39 2.75 -41.34
N ILE A 619 14.14 3.59 -42.33
CA ILE A 619 14.06 3.18 -43.73
C ILE A 619 15.41 3.43 -44.38
N GLN A 620 16.13 2.36 -44.73
CA GLN A 620 17.30 2.47 -45.59
C GLN A 620 16.82 2.78 -47.01
N LYS A 621 17.40 3.81 -47.63
CA LYS A 621 16.98 4.25 -48.95
C LYS A 621 17.47 3.28 -50.00
N ALA A 622 16.56 2.51 -50.61
CA ALA A 622 16.90 1.63 -51.71
C ALA A 622 17.52 2.43 -52.88
N LEU A 623 18.53 1.83 -53.50
CA LEU A 623 19.05 2.32 -54.78
C LEU A 623 18.00 2.10 -55.87
N ILE A 624 17.78 3.11 -56.69
CA ILE A 624 16.75 3.09 -57.72
C ILE A 624 17.41 2.59 -59.03
N PRO A 625 16.81 1.59 -59.72
CA PRO A 625 17.28 1.18 -61.04
C PRO A 625 17.42 2.37 -62.01
N ASP A 626 18.45 2.33 -62.86
CA ASP A 626 18.79 3.36 -63.86
C ASP A 626 19.16 4.75 -63.30
N LYS A 627 19.17 4.93 -61.98
CA LYS A 627 19.66 6.14 -61.34
C LYS A 627 21.12 5.98 -60.94
N VAL A 628 21.95 6.93 -61.38
CA VAL A 628 23.36 7.02 -60.99
C VAL A 628 23.49 7.85 -59.72
N TYR A 629 24.29 7.35 -58.78
CA TYR A 629 24.57 8.03 -57.52
C TYR A 629 26.05 8.38 -57.42
N GLU A 630 26.37 9.65 -57.21
CA GLU A 630 27.71 10.08 -56.82
C GLU A 630 27.98 9.62 -55.38
N VAL A 631 29.05 8.87 -55.16
CA VAL A 631 29.36 8.21 -53.89
C VAL A 631 30.84 8.31 -53.56
N ASN A 632 31.14 8.27 -52.26
CA ASN A 632 32.49 7.99 -51.75
C ASN A 632 32.44 6.65 -51.02
N VAL A 633 33.51 5.87 -51.07
CA VAL A 633 33.63 4.68 -50.21
C VAL A 633 34.15 5.11 -48.85
N THR A 634 33.46 4.70 -47.79
CA THR A 634 33.85 5.03 -46.40
C THR A 634 34.55 3.88 -45.70
N GLU A 635 34.23 2.64 -46.08
CA GLU A 635 34.82 1.42 -45.50
C GLU A 635 34.86 0.29 -46.52
N VAL A 636 35.80 -0.64 -46.34
CA VAL A 636 35.92 -1.88 -47.12
C VAL A 636 35.88 -3.04 -46.13
N TRP A 637 34.82 -3.84 -46.17
CA TRP A 637 34.61 -4.93 -45.21
C TRP A 637 35.25 -6.23 -45.66
N ASP A 638 35.22 -6.49 -46.96
CA ASP A 638 35.86 -7.60 -47.66
C ASP A 638 36.18 -7.20 -49.11
N PRO A 639 36.88 -8.03 -49.90
CA PRO A 639 37.29 -7.69 -51.26
C PRO A 639 36.15 -7.34 -52.23
N VAL A 640 34.90 -7.71 -51.92
CA VAL A 640 33.72 -7.42 -52.74
C VAL A 640 32.62 -6.65 -51.99
N THR A 641 32.70 -6.49 -50.67
CA THR A 641 31.70 -5.74 -49.89
C THR A 641 32.31 -4.45 -49.35
N VAL A 642 31.71 -3.32 -49.72
CA VAL A 642 32.16 -1.98 -49.34
C VAL A 642 31.00 -1.13 -48.85
N VAL A 643 31.30 -0.10 -48.06
CA VAL A 643 30.31 0.90 -47.63
C VAL A 643 30.44 2.13 -48.51
N ILE A 644 29.33 2.51 -49.15
CA ILE A 644 29.23 3.74 -49.93
C ILE A 644 28.46 4.81 -49.17
N GLN A 645 28.91 6.06 -49.28
CA GLN A 645 28.23 7.25 -48.80
C GLN A 645 27.80 8.11 -49.99
N ILE A 646 26.49 8.27 -50.15
CA ILE A 646 25.87 9.01 -51.24
C ILE A 646 26.07 10.52 -51.03
N GLN A 647 26.73 11.17 -51.99
CA GLN A 647 26.99 12.61 -51.99
C GLN A 647 25.75 13.41 -52.41
N SER A 648 24.74 13.43 -51.53
CA SER A 648 23.44 14.06 -51.78
C SER A 648 23.31 15.45 -51.16
N GLU A 649 22.28 16.22 -51.59
CA GLU A 649 21.90 17.46 -50.90
C GLU A 649 21.52 17.22 -49.43
N GLU A 650 20.97 16.05 -49.11
CA GLU A 650 20.63 15.67 -47.74
C GLU A 650 21.89 15.45 -46.89
N LEU A 651 22.95 14.84 -47.45
CA LEU A 651 24.25 14.73 -46.77
C LEU A 651 24.85 16.13 -46.51
N ALA A 652 24.72 17.05 -47.46
CA ALA A 652 25.16 18.44 -47.26
C ALA A 652 24.38 19.13 -46.13
N LYS A 653 23.06 18.89 -46.02
CA LYS A 653 22.23 19.38 -44.90
C LYS A 653 22.68 18.77 -43.56
N ILE A 654 22.98 17.46 -43.52
CA ILE A 654 23.51 16.78 -42.32
C ILE A 654 24.81 17.45 -41.88
N ASN A 655 25.78 17.57 -42.78
CA ASN A 655 27.10 18.14 -42.48
C ASN A 655 27.00 19.59 -41.97
N LYS A 656 26.13 20.40 -42.57
CA LYS A 656 25.89 21.79 -42.12
C LYS A 656 25.15 21.87 -40.79
N GLY A 657 24.18 20.98 -40.57
CA GLY A 657 23.35 20.97 -39.36
C GLY A 657 24.07 20.44 -38.13
N LEU A 658 24.97 19.46 -38.29
CA LEU A 658 25.67 18.81 -37.18
C LEU A 658 26.49 19.80 -36.34
N VAL A 659 27.02 20.87 -36.95
CA VAL A 659 27.77 21.94 -36.26
C VAL A 659 26.95 22.65 -35.17
N GLN A 660 25.62 22.54 -35.22
CA GLN A 660 24.71 23.11 -34.22
C GLN A 660 24.49 22.19 -33.01
N ALA A 661 24.91 20.91 -33.07
CA ALA A 661 24.74 19.92 -32.02
C ALA A 661 25.70 20.18 -30.84
N ARG A 662 25.35 21.13 -29.96
CA ARG A 662 26.20 21.54 -28.82
C ARG A 662 25.70 21.05 -27.47
N GLN A 663 24.44 20.65 -27.38
CA GLN A 663 23.81 20.26 -26.13
C GLN A 663 24.23 18.84 -25.75
N ALA A 664 24.55 18.61 -24.47
CA ALA A 664 24.76 17.27 -23.95
C ALA A 664 23.48 16.43 -24.08
N VAL A 665 23.66 15.13 -24.25
CA VAL A 665 22.54 14.18 -24.29
C VAL A 665 21.84 14.07 -22.93
N GLY A 666 20.53 13.82 -22.96
CA GLY A 666 19.75 13.44 -21.78
C GLY A 666 19.90 11.95 -21.47
N LYS A 667 18.85 11.35 -20.89
CA LYS A 667 18.79 9.89 -20.73
C LYS A 667 18.79 9.20 -22.09
N LEU A 668 19.84 8.43 -22.36
CA LEU A 668 20.00 7.62 -23.56
C LEU A 668 19.23 6.29 -23.46
N MET A 669 18.73 5.85 -24.61
CA MET A 669 18.10 4.56 -24.83
C MET A 669 18.59 3.96 -26.16
N LYS A 670 18.44 2.65 -26.32
CA LYS A 670 18.75 1.97 -27.58
C LYS A 670 17.91 2.60 -28.72
N GLY A 671 18.51 2.72 -29.89
CA GLY A 671 17.93 3.33 -31.08
C GLY A 671 17.95 4.87 -31.07
N ASP A 672 18.35 5.53 -29.98
CA ASP A 672 18.41 6.99 -29.96
C ASP A 672 19.38 7.54 -31.00
N LEU A 673 18.95 8.59 -31.71
CA LEU A 673 19.80 9.33 -32.62
C LEU A 673 20.55 10.43 -31.86
N VAL A 674 21.86 10.46 -32.04
CA VAL A 674 22.78 11.40 -31.39
C VAL A 674 23.72 12.02 -32.41
N ALA A 675 24.30 13.16 -32.08
CA ALA A 675 25.50 13.63 -32.75
C ALA A 675 26.72 13.13 -31.97
N VAL A 676 27.70 12.57 -32.66
CA VAL A 676 28.87 11.90 -32.07
C VAL A 676 30.11 12.70 -32.38
N ILE A 677 30.85 13.12 -31.36
CA ILE A 677 32.19 13.69 -31.53
C ILE A 677 33.17 12.53 -31.67
N TYR A 678 33.73 12.36 -32.87
CA TYR A 678 34.69 11.31 -33.17
C TYR A 678 35.80 11.90 -34.04
N GLU A 679 37.07 11.68 -33.64
CA GLU A 679 38.25 12.22 -34.32
C GLU A 679 38.17 13.73 -34.63
N ARG A 680 37.62 14.52 -33.69
CA ARG A 680 37.41 15.98 -33.81
C ARG A 680 36.38 16.40 -34.87
N LYS A 681 35.62 15.46 -35.43
CA LYS A 681 34.48 15.71 -36.33
C LYS A 681 33.17 15.27 -35.67
N LEU A 682 32.06 15.68 -36.25
CA LEU A 682 30.72 15.31 -35.81
C LEU A 682 30.06 14.40 -36.85
N TYR A 683 29.41 13.35 -36.37
CA TYR A 683 28.67 12.39 -37.19
C TYR A 683 27.29 12.16 -36.59
N ARG A 684 26.33 11.63 -37.37
CA ARG A 684 25.12 11.07 -36.76
C ARG A 684 25.42 9.67 -36.26
N GLY A 685 25.01 9.41 -35.03
CA GLY A 685 25.12 8.12 -34.40
C GLY A 685 23.75 7.58 -34.03
N ARG A 686 23.63 6.25 -34.02
CA ARG A 686 22.51 5.53 -33.43
C ARG A 686 23.01 4.71 -32.26
N ILE A 687 22.40 4.88 -31.09
CA ILE A 687 22.76 4.10 -29.91
C ILE A 687 22.36 2.64 -30.12
N LEU A 688 23.32 1.72 -30.04
CA LEU A 688 23.07 0.27 -30.07
C LEU A 688 22.93 -0.29 -28.66
N GLU A 689 23.74 0.21 -27.73
CA GLU A 689 23.76 -0.23 -26.33
C GLU A 689 24.24 0.91 -25.43
N VAL A 690 23.68 1.02 -24.23
CA VAL A 690 24.06 2.02 -23.24
C VAL A 690 24.68 1.32 -22.04
N GLU A 691 25.94 1.63 -21.75
CA GLU A 691 26.65 1.27 -20.54
C GLU A 691 26.78 2.50 -19.63
N ASP A 692 27.36 2.35 -18.44
CA ASP A 692 27.37 3.41 -17.41
C ASP A 692 27.88 4.78 -17.92
N GLN A 693 29.08 4.81 -18.51
CA GLN A 693 29.74 6.06 -18.98
C GLN A 693 30.07 6.04 -20.47
N ARG A 694 29.66 4.97 -21.18
CA ARG A 694 29.94 4.75 -22.58
C ARG A 694 28.69 4.20 -23.27
N ALA A 695 28.62 4.37 -24.58
CA ALA A 695 27.58 3.74 -25.38
C ALA A 695 28.22 3.14 -26.62
N LYS A 696 27.72 1.96 -27.04
CA LYS A 696 28.03 1.42 -28.36
C LYS A 696 27.17 2.16 -29.37
N VAL A 697 27.81 2.77 -30.37
CA VAL A 697 27.17 3.66 -31.34
C VAL A 697 27.47 3.17 -32.75
N GLU A 698 26.43 3.07 -33.55
CA GLU A 698 26.52 2.93 -35.01
C GLU A 698 26.66 4.33 -35.63
N PHE A 699 27.71 4.56 -36.39
CA PHE A 699 27.90 5.78 -37.18
C PHE A 699 27.14 5.65 -38.48
N ILE A 700 26.03 6.37 -38.59
CA ILE A 700 25.02 6.15 -39.63
C ILE A 700 25.60 6.38 -41.04
N GLU A 701 26.44 7.39 -41.21
CA GLU A 701 27.04 7.75 -42.51
C GLU A 701 28.38 7.05 -42.80
N LEU A 702 28.87 6.20 -41.89
CA LEU A 702 30.09 5.41 -42.06
C LEU A 702 29.81 3.90 -42.04
N CYS A 703 28.64 3.50 -41.54
CA CYS A 703 28.25 2.11 -41.28
C CYS A 703 29.25 1.34 -40.40
N ILE A 704 29.93 2.03 -39.48
CA ILE A 704 30.82 1.42 -38.48
C ILE A 704 30.21 1.49 -37.09
N ASN A 705 30.68 0.63 -36.21
CA ASN A 705 30.30 0.63 -34.80
C ASN A 705 31.52 0.91 -33.93
N ASP A 706 31.38 1.80 -32.96
CA ASP A 706 32.41 2.02 -31.95
C ASP A 706 31.79 2.35 -30.58
N THR A 707 32.57 2.20 -29.52
CA THR A 707 32.16 2.47 -28.15
C THR A 707 32.62 3.86 -27.75
N ILE A 708 31.68 4.79 -27.69
CA ILE A 708 31.95 6.22 -27.49
C ILE A 708 31.64 6.63 -26.03
N PRO A 709 32.50 7.43 -25.37
CA PRO A 709 32.17 8.05 -24.09
C PRO A 709 30.90 8.91 -24.18
N ILE A 710 30.01 8.83 -23.19
CA ILE A 710 28.77 9.63 -23.18
C ILE A 710 29.09 11.14 -23.23
N ALA A 711 30.24 11.55 -22.68
CA ALA A 711 30.74 12.93 -22.72
C ALA A 711 31.00 13.45 -24.15
N ASP A 712 31.16 12.57 -25.13
CA ASP A 712 31.39 12.90 -26.54
C ASP A 712 30.10 12.82 -27.39
N LEU A 713 28.96 12.55 -26.75
CA LEU A 713 27.65 12.53 -27.39
C LEU A 713 26.91 13.87 -27.20
N ARG A 714 26.19 14.29 -28.24
CA ARG A 714 25.37 15.51 -28.25
C ARG A 714 23.97 15.19 -28.73
N THR A 715 23.00 15.98 -28.28
CA THR A 715 21.62 15.89 -28.77
C THR A 715 21.61 16.25 -30.27
N LEU A 716 21.03 15.36 -31.08
CA LEU A 716 20.92 15.59 -32.52
C LEU A 716 19.82 16.64 -32.80
N PRO A 717 20.07 17.66 -33.63
CA PRO A 717 19.04 18.61 -34.04
C PRO A 717 17.85 17.91 -34.72
N GLU A 718 16.62 18.31 -34.40
CA GLU A 718 15.38 17.65 -34.82
C GLU A 718 15.23 17.53 -36.35
N GLU A 719 15.69 18.52 -37.12
CA GLU A 719 15.61 18.42 -38.59
C GLU A 719 16.53 17.33 -39.15
N LEU A 720 17.60 16.98 -38.44
CA LEU A 720 18.49 15.90 -38.83
C LEU A 720 17.98 14.53 -38.42
N THR A 721 17.04 14.44 -37.46
CA THR A 721 16.40 13.17 -37.09
C THR A 721 15.37 12.72 -38.12
N LYS A 722 15.07 13.53 -39.14
CA LYS A 722 14.10 13.20 -40.21
C LYS A 722 14.77 12.75 -41.50
N ILE A 723 16.09 12.93 -41.61
CA ILE A 723 16.83 12.61 -42.83
C ILE A 723 17.20 11.11 -42.81
N PRO A 724 16.88 10.30 -43.84
CA PRO A 724 17.30 8.90 -43.90
C PRO A 724 18.82 8.72 -43.87
N PRO A 725 19.35 7.53 -43.56
CA PRO A 725 20.77 7.21 -43.72
C PRO A 725 21.27 7.56 -45.12
N GLN A 726 22.46 8.16 -45.21
CA GLN A 726 23.11 8.53 -46.47
C GLN A 726 24.29 7.60 -46.82
N ALA A 727 24.49 6.53 -46.05
CA ALA A 727 25.44 5.48 -46.36
C ALA A 727 24.77 4.10 -46.31
N MET A 728 25.36 3.15 -47.02
CA MET A 728 24.94 1.75 -47.02
C MET A 728 26.07 0.83 -47.46
N SER A 729 26.07 -0.41 -46.98
CA SER A 729 26.86 -1.50 -47.53
C SER A 729 26.29 -1.93 -48.89
N ILE A 730 27.20 -2.26 -49.80
CA ILE A 730 26.91 -2.79 -51.15
C ILE A 730 27.90 -3.88 -51.48
N ARG A 731 27.51 -4.79 -52.38
CA ARG A 731 28.44 -5.72 -53.03
C ARG A 731 28.87 -5.20 -54.39
N LEU A 732 30.12 -5.44 -54.75
CA LEU A 732 30.63 -5.26 -56.10
C LEU A 732 29.95 -6.30 -57.01
N GLY A 733 28.92 -5.88 -57.73
CA GLY A 733 28.17 -6.73 -58.64
C GLY A 733 29.05 -7.34 -59.73
N GLY A 734 28.77 -8.60 -60.09
CA GLY A 734 29.63 -9.37 -61.00
C GLY A 734 30.88 -9.96 -60.35
N CYS A 735 31.09 -9.77 -59.04
CA CYS A 735 32.22 -10.30 -58.30
C CYS A 735 31.75 -11.23 -57.16
N LYS A 736 32.50 -12.29 -56.88
CA LYS A 736 32.37 -13.14 -55.69
C LYS A 736 33.76 -13.30 -55.07
N ALA A 737 33.86 -13.08 -53.76
CA ALA A 737 35.12 -13.28 -53.04
C ALA A 737 35.56 -14.75 -53.10
N PHE A 738 36.86 -14.99 -52.98
CA PHE A 738 37.39 -16.33 -52.82
C PHE A 738 37.28 -16.78 -51.36
N ASN A 739 36.96 -18.06 -51.14
CA ASN A 739 36.85 -18.64 -49.81
C ASN A 739 37.86 -19.78 -49.62
N PHE A 740 39.11 -19.42 -49.29
CA PHE A 740 40.18 -20.40 -49.00
C PHE A 740 40.92 -20.13 -47.68
N ASN A 741 40.28 -19.41 -46.76
CA ASN A 741 40.78 -19.15 -45.40
C ASN A 741 42.24 -18.63 -45.34
N ASN A 742 42.59 -17.66 -46.19
CA ASN A 742 43.89 -17.00 -46.16
C ASN A 742 43.73 -15.52 -45.81
N GLN A 743 44.00 -15.20 -44.53
CA GLN A 743 43.81 -13.86 -43.99
C GLN A 743 44.76 -12.83 -44.61
N ASP A 744 46.03 -13.18 -44.88
CA ASP A 744 46.99 -12.24 -45.48
C ASP A 744 46.55 -11.82 -46.88
N PHE A 745 46.01 -12.76 -47.67
CA PHE A 745 45.47 -12.48 -48.99
C PHE A 745 44.21 -11.61 -48.93
N GLU A 746 43.32 -11.87 -47.97
CA GLU A 746 42.11 -11.09 -47.78
C GLU A 746 42.42 -9.63 -47.40
N GLU A 747 43.37 -9.42 -46.48
CA GLU A 747 43.83 -8.07 -46.10
C GLU A 747 44.53 -7.35 -47.28
N GLU A 748 45.38 -8.03 -48.05
CA GLU A 748 46.00 -7.45 -49.25
C GLU A 748 44.94 -7.01 -50.28
N ALA A 749 43.92 -7.83 -50.48
CA ALA A 749 42.80 -7.52 -51.37
C ALA A 749 41.97 -6.32 -50.87
N LYS A 750 41.71 -6.23 -49.56
CA LYS A 750 41.05 -5.08 -48.92
C LYS A 750 41.85 -3.81 -49.11
N ASP A 751 43.15 -3.84 -48.82
CA ASP A 751 44.06 -2.70 -48.98
C ASP A 751 44.08 -2.22 -50.44
N TYR A 752 44.05 -3.15 -51.39
CA TYR A 752 43.97 -2.81 -52.80
C TYR A 752 42.65 -2.11 -53.15
N VAL A 753 41.50 -2.65 -52.72
CA VAL A 753 40.19 -2.01 -52.94
C VAL A 753 40.16 -0.63 -52.29
N TRP A 754 40.65 -0.50 -51.05
CA TRP A 754 40.75 0.79 -50.37
C TRP A 754 41.61 1.78 -51.17
N SER A 755 42.77 1.35 -51.69
CA SER A 755 43.66 2.20 -52.49
C SER A 755 43.03 2.74 -53.78
N LEU A 756 42.06 2.02 -54.35
CA LEU A 756 41.30 2.47 -55.53
C LEU A 756 40.22 3.50 -55.17
N CYS A 757 39.71 3.44 -53.95
CA CYS A 757 38.55 4.20 -53.53
C CYS A 757 38.90 5.43 -52.67
N ASP A 758 40.02 5.38 -51.94
CA ASP A 758 40.39 6.43 -50.98
C ASP A 758 40.57 7.79 -51.67
N GLY A 759 39.84 8.78 -51.14
CA GLY A 759 39.79 10.13 -51.69
C GLY A 759 39.17 10.27 -53.09
N GLN A 760 38.59 9.21 -53.66
CA GLN A 760 37.96 9.25 -54.98
C GLN A 760 36.45 9.47 -54.91
N THR A 761 35.94 10.19 -55.90
CA THR A 761 34.50 10.28 -56.19
C THR A 761 34.16 9.20 -57.21
N LEU A 762 33.29 8.28 -56.82
CA LEU A 762 32.83 7.17 -57.65
C LEU A 762 31.35 7.32 -57.98
N TYR A 763 30.87 6.49 -58.89
CA TYR A 763 29.48 6.47 -59.34
C TYR A 763 28.92 5.07 -59.19
N ALA A 764 27.89 4.95 -58.34
CA ALA A 764 27.19 3.71 -58.08
C ALA A 764 26.02 3.53 -59.05
N HIS A 765 26.03 2.39 -59.75
CA HIS A 765 24.94 1.93 -60.62
C HIS A 765 24.34 0.66 -60.04
N PHE A 766 23.05 0.71 -59.75
CA PHE A 766 22.30 -0.46 -59.28
C PHE A 766 22.30 -1.56 -60.34
N MET A 767 22.72 -2.78 -59.98
CA MET A 767 22.69 -3.94 -60.87
C MET A 767 21.55 -4.88 -60.50
N TYR A 768 21.54 -5.34 -59.25
CA TYR A 768 20.63 -6.37 -58.78
C TYR A 768 20.42 -6.26 -57.27
N ASP A 769 19.26 -6.71 -56.80
CA ASP A 769 18.95 -6.84 -55.37
C ASP A 769 18.44 -8.26 -55.13
N ASP A 770 19.34 -9.11 -54.63
CA ASP A 770 18.97 -10.44 -54.20
C ASP A 770 18.24 -10.35 -52.86
N ARG A 771 16.94 -10.66 -52.86
CA ARG A 771 16.12 -10.64 -51.64
C ARG A 771 16.59 -11.61 -50.56
N SER A 772 17.47 -12.57 -50.90
CA SER A 772 18.09 -13.48 -49.95
C SER A 772 19.42 -12.97 -49.39
N ALA A 773 20.03 -11.98 -50.04
CA ALA A 773 21.30 -11.39 -49.61
C ALA A 773 21.07 -10.04 -48.89
N PRO A 774 21.96 -9.64 -47.97
CA PRO A 774 21.74 -8.45 -47.14
C PRO A 774 21.93 -7.12 -47.88
N ASP A 775 22.81 -7.11 -48.88
CA ASP A 775 23.24 -5.90 -49.58
C ASP A 775 22.89 -5.96 -51.09
N PRO A 776 22.68 -4.82 -51.78
CA PRO A 776 22.46 -4.84 -53.22
C PRO A 776 23.79 -4.96 -53.98
N ASP A 777 23.72 -5.55 -55.18
CA ASP A 777 24.83 -5.63 -56.12
C ASP A 777 24.92 -4.35 -56.97
N VAL A 778 26.10 -3.76 -56.99
CA VAL A 778 26.37 -2.44 -57.55
C VAL A 778 27.63 -2.44 -58.40
N LEU A 779 27.58 -1.75 -59.52
CA LEU A 779 28.75 -1.41 -60.32
C LEU A 779 29.28 -0.05 -59.84
N LEU A 780 30.53 -0.02 -59.35
CA LEU A 780 31.20 1.20 -58.90
C LEU A 780 32.19 1.69 -59.95
N THR A 781 31.90 2.84 -60.57
CA THR A 781 32.66 3.40 -61.70
C THR A 781 33.37 4.71 -61.35
N ASP A 782 34.43 5.03 -62.09
CA ASP A 782 35.20 6.29 -62.00
C ASP A 782 34.54 7.47 -62.76
N GLY A 783 33.39 7.24 -63.38
CA GLY A 783 32.61 8.23 -64.11
C GLY A 783 31.11 7.86 -64.18
N PRO A 784 30.23 8.77 -64.58
CA PRO A 784 28.78 8.58 -64.49
C PRO A 784 28.21 7.59 -65.52
N SER A 785 29.02 7.04 -66.43
CA SER A 785 28.58 6.04 -67.40
C SER A 785 28.89 4.62 -66.89
N PRO A 786 28.03 3.62 -67.08
CA PRO A 786 28.37 2.23 -66.76
C PRO A 786 29.52 1.67 -67.63
N GLU A 787 29.88 2.37 -68.70
CA GLU A 787 31.00 2.04 -69.60
C GLU A 787 32.37 2.53 -69.08
N ASN A 788 32.39 3.32 -68.01
CA ASN A 788 33.60 3.84 -67.38
C ASN A 788 34.41 2.73 -66.67
N GLY A 789 35.65 3.06 -66.27
CA GLY A 789 36.46 2.13 -65.47
C GLY A 789 35.76 1.83 -64.15
N SER A 790 35.80 0.58 -63.68
CA SER A 790 35.09 0.17 -62.46
C SER A 790 35.98 -0.53 -61.46
N VAL A 791 35.71 -0.33 -60.17
CA VAL A 791 36.35 -1.07 -59.07
C VAL A 791 36.14 -2.57 -59.28
N ASN A 792 34.93 -2.98 -59.67
CA ASN A 792 34.56 -4.35 -60.00
C ASN A 792 35.56 -4.97 -61.01
N SER A 793 35.83 -4.27 -62.11
CA SER A 793 36.77 -4.74 -63.14
C SER A 793 38.21 -4.82 -62.62
N MET A 794 38.62 -3.88 -61.75
CA MET A 794 39.97 -3.83 -61.21
C MET A 794 40.23 -4.99 -60.24
N VAL A 795 39.27 -5.33 -59.38
CA VAL A 795 39.36 -6.45 -58.43
C VAL A 795 39.46 -7.79 -59.16
N LEU A 796 38.65 -7.99 -60.22
CA LEU A 796 38.76 -9.18 -61.08
C LEU A 796 40.10 -9.25 -61.81
N SER A 797 40.58 -8.13 -62.36
CA SER A 797 41.84 -8.08 -63.13
C SER A 797 43.08 -8.46 -62.30
N LYS A 798 43.02 -8.22 -60.98
CA LYS A 798 44.07 -8.59 -60.02
C LYS A 798 43.88 -9.97 -59.41
N GLY A 799 42.80 -10.67 -59.75
CA GLY A 799 42.50 -11.98 -59.18
C GLY A 799 42.22 -11.94 -57.68
N TYR A 800 41.68 -10.82 -57.16
CA TYR A 800 41.23 -10.69 -55.78
C TYR A 800 39.76 -11.13 -55.58
N ALA A 801 39.01 -11.25 -56.67
CA ALA A 801 37.69 -11.88 -56.72
C ALA A 801 37.55 -12.71 -58.01
N ARG A 802 36.55 -13.60 -58.03
CA ARG A 802 36.13 -14.34 -59.22
C ARG A 802 34.84 -13.76 -59.81
N PHE A 803 34.59 -14.03 -61.09
CA PHE A 803 33.39 -13.56 -61.76
C PHE A 803 32.15 -14.28 -61.17
N ASN A 804 31.08 -13.52 -60.96
CA ASN A 804 29.81 -14.04 -60.49
C ASN A 804 28.69 -13.59 -61.43
N ASN A 805 28.04 -14.53 -62.09
CA ASN A 805 26.99 -14.20 -63.04
C ASN A 805 25.67 -13.91 -62.30
N ILE A 806 25.30 -12.64 -62.21
CA ILE A 806 24.07 -12.17 -61.57
C ILE A 806 23.04 -11.68 -62.60
N PRO A 807 21.73 -11.71 -62.29
CA PRO A 807 20.71 -11.13 -63.16
C PRO A 807 20.89 -9.61 -63.26
N VAL A 808 20.97 -9.05 -64.47
CA VAL A 808 21.08 -7.61 -64.68
C VAL A 808 20.09 -7.10 -65.73
N SER A 809 19.90 -5.79 -65.78
CA SER A 809 19.14 -5.16 -66.86
C SER A 809 19.87 -5.26 -68.20
N LYS A 810 19.13 -5.20 -69.31
CA LYS A 810 19.70 -5.25 -70.67
C LYS A 810 20.79 -4.21 -70.94
N SER A 811 20.73 -3.06 -70.27
CA SER A 811 21.74 -2.00 -70.39
C SER A 811 23.09 -2.36 -69.76
N LEU A 812 23.11 -3.33 -68.84
CA LEU A 812 24.31 -3.76 -68.12
C LEU A 812 24.85 -5.14 -68.60
N GLU A 813 24.15 -5.84 -69.50
CA GLU A 813 24.64 -7.08 -70.12
C GLU A 813 26.05 -6.92 -70.73
N PRO A 814 26.38 -5.84 -71.49
CA PRO A 814 27.73 -5.64 -72.02
C PRO A 814 28.80 -5.39 -70.93
N VAL A 815 28.39 -4.89 -69.76
CA VAL A 815 29.29 -4.75 -68.61
C VAL A 815 29.62 -6.14 -68.06
N MET A 816 28.63 -7.02 -67.88
CA MET A 816 28.83 -8.38 -67.37
C MET A 816 29.73 -9.21 -68.29
N GLU A 817 29.53 -9.15 -69.61
CA GLU A 817 30.39 -9.83 -70.59
C GLU A 817 31.86 -9.37 -70.50
N ARG A 818 32.09 -8.07 -70.25
CA ARG A 818 33.45 -7.54 -70.04
C ARG A 818 34.05 -8.00 -68.74
N LEU A 819 33.29 -8.04 -67.65
CA LEU A 819 33.78 -8.53 -66.35
C LEU A 819 34.22 -9.99 -66.44
N ASP A 820 33.44 -10.86 -67.10
CA ASP A 820 33.79 -12.26 -67.37
C ASP A 820 35.08 -12.38 -68.19
N THR A 821 35.20 -11.57 -69.25
CA THR A 821 36.41 -11.53 -70.08
C THR A 821 37.66 -11.10 -69.30
N ILE A 822 37.52 -10.11 -68.41
CA ILE A 822 38.61 -9.58 -67.58
C ILE A 822 39.08 -10.63 -66.57
N GLU A 823 38.14 -11.31 -65.90
CA GLU A 823 38.48 -12.38 -64.96
C GLU A 823 39.15 -13.55 -65.68
N SER A 824 38.62 -13.97 -66.84
CA SER A 824 39.21 -15.05 -67.64
C SER A 824 40.66 -14.75 -68.01
N ALA A 825 40.97 -13.51 -68.37
CA ALA A 825 42.34 -13.08 -68.66
C ALA A 825 43.24 -13.08 -67.41
N ALA A 826 42.71 -12.77 -66.23
CA ALA A 826 43.45 -12.84 -64.96
C ALA A 826 43.74 -14.30 -64.56
N ARG A 827 42.76 -15.19 -64.76
CA ARG A 827 42.87 -16.63 -64.56
C ARG A 827 43.92 -17.27 -65.46
N ASP A 828 43.89 -16.98 -66.76
CA ASP A 828 44.88 -17.49 -67.74
C ASP A 828 46.31 -17.06 -67.40
N LYS A 829 46.48 -15.85 -66.87
CA LYS A 829 47.77 -15.30 -66.44
C LYS A 829 48.17 -15.70 -65.02
N LYS A 830 47.33 -16.46 -64.31
CA LYS A 830 47.51 -16.84 -62.90
C LYS A 830 47.81 -15.64 -62.00
N VAL A 831 46.99 -14.60 -62.09
CA VAL A 831 47.11 -13.39 -61.25
C VAL A 831 46.35 -13.59 -59.93
N GLY A 832 46.88 -13.09 -58.81
CA GLY A 832 46.19 -13.15 -57.51
C GLY A 832 45.94 -14.57 -57.03
N ALA A 833 44.69 -14.88 -56.62
CA ALA A 833 44.31 -16.21 -56.13
C ALA A 833 44.51 -17.32 -57.17
N TRP A 834 44.51 -17.01 -58.47
CA TRP A 834 44.68 -17.99 -59.54
C TRP A 834 46.07 -18.66 -59.58
N VAL A 835 47.05 -18.13 -58.85
CA VAL A 835 48.35 -18.79 -58.62
C VAL A 835 48.17 -20.15 -57.92
N PHE A 836 47.15 -20.27 -57.08
CA PHE A 836 46.84 -21.47 -56.30
C PHE A 836 46.02 -22.53 -57.07
N GLY A 837 45.64 -22.26 -58.33
CA GLY A 837 44.81 -23.14 -59.16
C GLY A 837 43.37 -22.65 -59.30
N ASN A 838 42.44 -23.54 -59.67
CA ASN A 838 41.00 -23.24 -59.69
C ASN A 838 40.47 -23.25 -58.27
N VAL A 839 40.71 -22.17 -57.53
CA VAL A 839 40.22 -22.01 -56.17
C VAL A 839 38.77 -21.51 -56.21
N GLY A 840 37.81 -22.37 -55.87
CA GLY A 840 36.43 -21.96 -55.62
C GLY A 840 35.31 -22.79 -56.28
N ASP A 841 35.61 -23.75 -57.17
CA ASP A 841 34.55 -24.54 -57.83
C ASP A 841 34.09 -25.78 -57.03
N ASP A 842 34.87 -26.25 -56.05
CA ASP A 842 34.69 -27.61 -55.51
C ASP A 842 33.94 -27.72 -54.16
N ASP A 843 33.68 -26.64 -53.40
CA ASP A 843 33.19 -26.76 -52.00
C ASP A 843 31.93 -25.93 -51.62
N ASP A 844 31.33 -25.13 -52.52
CA ASP A 844 30.21 -24.24 -52.16
C ASP A 844 28.79 -24.83 -52.44
N ASP A 845 28.66 -25.94 -53.17
CA ASP A 845 27.35 -26.44 -53.67
C ASP A 845 26.71 -27.56 -52.82
N GLU A 846 27.33 -28.05 -51.74
CA GLU A 846 26.82 -29.24 -51.01
C GLU A 846 26.08 -29.00 -49.69
N ASP A 847 26.07 -27.79 -49.09
CA ASP A 847 25.55 -27.62 -47.71
C ASP A 847 24.54 -26.46 -47.52
N GLU A 848 23.46 -26.40 -48.29
CA GLU A 848 22.23 -25.70 -47.85
C GLU A 848 20.94 -26.44 -48.27
N TYR A 849 20.40 -27.28 -47.37
CA TYR A 849 19.02 -27.79 -47.36
C TYR A 849 18.38 -27.70 -45.97
#